data_AF-A0A348VRX8-F1
#
_entry.id   AF-A0A348VRX8-F1
#
_cell.length_a   1.000
_cell.length_b   1.000
_cell.length_c   1.000
_cell.angle_alpha   90.00
_cell.angle_beta   90.00
_cell.angle_gamma   90.00
#
_symmetry.space_group_name_H-M   'P 1'
#
loop_
_entity.id
_entity.type
_entity.pdbx_description
1 polymer ?
#
loop_
_entity_poly.entity_id
_entity_poly.type
_entity_poly.pdbx_seq_one_letter_code
_entity_poly.pdbx_strand_id
1 'polypeptide(L)'
;MSYRGFTPRAAAALGVLALAGLAGNYLSIPLFFGVDFILGSIAVMLVLRLFGAVPGVIVAVIAGSYTFILWNHPYALLILTAEALFVGSMLRRGRNNLVLLDAAYWVVIGTPLIWLFYFGALEMDAQATLLVMLKQSVNGILNTVLASLLIGHAPLVQWVSGIPGRPISSLRHTLFNIMMLLAIVPVLMTTAADSRREFRQMETTSVRELESVALKTEEILAFWLKNQLRAVSEVARTASREALKPSARLQETLENTKRLFPDFYNMYIAEASARTVAFHPPVNAKGQSTIGIDFSDRPYYREMKTTGRPVISDVFEGRGGVFSPIVTLSVPMLKAGKFSGYVLGAVNLDHIRDRLATFNQPWLVRTTLLDRNNTVIASTRADLKPLQTFEQRRTRRPGPPGTKVSLFSLAEPGLPPMEQWRQSYFVRELPFSDDIPWTVVVESPLAPFRERLYRSQIGSFTLILVLILLAVAASQVLSGALVGPLRRLAAVTSNLPSRVSGRERVDLPESPVLEIDSLIKNFRAMAEALSGKFQEIESANRTIRESEEKYRTLFEQSKDVVFISSREGRFLDINPAGIELFGYASKDEMLKMDIPEDLYLNAEDRRRLIDNYGQKGYVKDFEVVMKKKDGEPVTVLITATVEHDEAGGISMFRGTMRDVTQLKKLEQLLLQAQKMEAVGQLAGGVAH
;
A
#
# COMPACT_ATOMS: atom_id res chain seq x y z
N MET A 1 -5.70 14.69 -18.13
CA MET A 1 -5.10 14.30 -19.42
C MET A 1 -5.92 13.15 -19.99
N SER A 2 -6.77 13.43 -20.98
CA SER A 2 -7.49 12.41 -21.75
C SER A 2 -6.58 12.01 -22.90
N TYR A 3 -5.96 10.83 -22.84
CA TYR A 3 -5.16 10.26 -23.93
C TYR A 3 -6.04 10.10 -25.18
N ARG A 4 -5.91 11.00 -26.16
CA ARG A 4 -6.48 10.84 -27.51
C ARG A 4 -5.41 10.20 -28.40
N GLY A 5 -5.42 8.88 -28.47
CA GLY A 5 -4.54 8.07 -29.32
C GLY A 5 -3.98 6.86 -28.60
N PHE A 6 -4.59 5.69 -28.79
CA PHE A 6 -4.04 4.41 -28.33
C PHE A 6 -2.82 4.08 -29.21
N THR A 7 -1.62 4.36 -28.72
CA THR A 7 -0.39 3.90 -29.36
C THR A 7 -0.28 2.37 -29.21
N PRO A 8 0.42 1.66 -30.12
CA PRO A 8 0.64 0.22 -29.99
C PRO A 8 1.33 -0.15 -28.66
N ARG A 9 2.20 0.72 -28.12
CA ARG A 9 2.79 0.58 -26.78
C ARG A 9 1.76 0.68 -25.66
N ALA A 10 0.83 1.64 -25.75
CA ALA A 10 -0.27 1.79 -24.80
C ALA A 10 -1.20 0.57 -24.79
N ALA A 11 -1.51 0.02 -25.97
CA ALA A 11 -2.30 -1.21 -26.10
C ALA A 11 -1.59 -2.44 -25.49
N ALA A 12 -0.29 -2.61 -25.79
CA ALA A 12 0.52 -3.68 -25.21
C ALA A 12 0.60 -3.57 -23.67
N ALA A 13 0.83 -2.37 -23.14
CA ALA A 13 0.86 -2.12 -21.70
C ALA A 13 -0.48 -2.44 -21.01
N LEU A 14 -1.61 -2.09 -21.64
CA LEU A 14 -2.94 -2.45 -21.14
C LEU A 14 -3.14 -3.97 -21.09
N GLY A 15 -2.70 -4.69 -22.12
CA GLY A 15 -2.74 -6.16 -22.16
C GLY A 15 -1.90 -6.81 -21.05
N VAL A 16 -0.68 -6.31 -20.83
CA VAL A 16 0.20 -6.77 -19.75
C VAL A 16 -0.43 -6.53 -18.38
N LEU A 17 -1.01 -5.35 -18.15
CA LEU A 17 -1.69 -5.04 -16.88
C LEU A 17 -2.95 -5.91 -16.67
N ALA A 18 -3.70 -6.22 -17.72
CA ALA A 18 -4.83 -7.15 -17.63
C ALA A 18 -4.39 -8.55 -17.20
N LEU A 19 -3.31 -9.07 -17.80
CA LEU A 19 -2.70 -10.34 -17.42
C LEU A 19 -2.14 -10.31 -16.00
N ALA A 20 -1.51 -9.21 -15.60
CA ALA A 20 -1.02 -9.01 -14.24
C ALA A 20 -2.15 -9.00 -13.21
N GLY A 21 -3.32 -8.45 -13.56
CA GLY A 21 -4.52 -8.49 -12.73
C GLY A 21 -5.03 -9.92 -12.49
N LEU A 22 -5.08 -10.74 -13.55
CA LEU A 22 -5.41 -12.17 -13.44
C LEU A 22 -4.36 -12.93 -12.62
N ALA A 23 -3.07 -12.74 -12.92
CA ALA A 23 -1.97 -13.39 -12.22
C ALA A 23 -1.94 -13.00 -10.73
N GLY A 24 -2.25 -11.74 -10.39
CA GLY A 24 -2.32 -11.27 -9.01
C GLY A 24 -3.47 -11.88 -8.20
N ASN A 25 -4.55 -12.32 -8.85
CA ASN A 25 -5.63 -13.08 -8.21
C ASN A 25 -5.32 -14.59 -8.17
N TYR A 26 -4.57 -15.10 -9.15
CA TYR A 26 -4.09 -16.49 -9.18
C TYR A 26 -3.02 -16.78 -8.11
N LEU A 27 -2.06 -15.87 -7.94
CA LEU A 27 -0.98 -15.96 -6.95
C LEU A 27 -1.42 -15.49 -5.55
N SER A 28 -2.67 -15.76 -5.19
CA SER A 28 -3.23 -15.29 -3.94
C SER A 28 -2.48 -15.83 -2.73
N ILE A 29 -2.37 -15.02 -1.68
CA ILE A 29 -1.67 -15.41 -0.45
C ILE A 29 -2.69 -16.05 0.50
N PRO A 30 -2.63 -17.37 0.77
CA PRO A 30 -3.56 -18.00 1.69
C PRO A 30 -3.27 -17.57 3.12
N LEU A 31 -4.30 -17.05 3.79
CA LEU A 31 -4.27 -16.70 5.20
C LEU A 31 -4.68 -17.92 6.03
N PHE A 32 -5.94 -18.37 5.90
CA PHE A 32 -6.52 -19.52 6.62
C PHE A 32 -7.87 -19.94 6.04
N PHE A 33 -8.26 -21.22 6.16
CA PHE A 33 -9.61 -21.74 5.83
C PHE A 33 -10.22 -21.26 4.48
N GLY A 34 -9.41 -21.12 3.43
CA GLY A 34 -9.87 -20.61 2.12
C GLY A 34 -10.10 -19.11 2.05
N VAL A 35 -9.57 -18.34 3.02
CA VAL A 35 -9.45 -16.88 2.97
C VAL A 35 -8.12 -16.54 2.34
N ASP A 36 -8.18 -15.89 1.19
CA ASP A 36 -7.00 -15.50 0.42
C ASP A 36 -6.88 -13.98 0.30
N PHE A 37 -5.64 -13.49 0.38
CA PHE A 37 -5.29 -12.11 0.05
C PHE A 37 -4.95 -12.02 -1.44
N ILE A 38 -5.67 -11.18 -2.19
CA ILE A 38 -5.57 -11.13 -3.66
C ILE A 38 -5.01 -9.78 -4.11
N LEU A 39 -4.09 -9.79 -5.07
CA LEU A 39 -3.33 -8.60 -5.48
C LEU A 39 -3.79 -8.05 -6.85
N GLY A 40 -4.80 -8.65 -7.49
CA GLY A 40 -5.21 -8.27 -8.83
C GLY A 40 -5.77 -6.85 -8.96
N SER A 41 -6.34 -6.28 -7.89
CA SER A 41 -6.85 -4.89 -7.93
C SER A 41 -5.74 -3.83 -8.02
N ILE A 42 -4.47 -4.18 -7.76
CA ILE A 42 -3.31 -3.29 -8.03
C ILE A 42 -3.31 -2.90 -9.51
N ALA A 43 -3.42 -3.89 -10.41
CA ALA A 43 -3.43 -3.63 -11.85
C ALA A 43 -4.64 -2.80 -12.28
N VAL A 44 -5.81 -3.03 -11.67
CA VAL A 44 -7.03 -2.24 -11.91
C VAL A 44 -6.78 -0.76 -11.57
N MET A 45 -6.20 -0.48 -10.39
CA MET A 45 -5.91 0.89 -9.96
C MET A 45 -4.86 1.58 -10.85
N LEU A 46 -3.85 0.83 -11.31
CA LEU A 46 -2.89 1.33 -12.30
C LEU A 46 -3.60 1.73 -13.60
N VAL A 47 -4.47 0.87 -14.13
CA VAL A 47 -5.17 1.14 -15.38
C VAL A 47 -6.14 2.32 -15.26
N LEU A 48 -6.86 2.43 -14.14
CA LEU A 48 -7.75 3.56 -13.88
C LEU A 48 -7.02 4.91 -13.94
N ARG A 49 -5.80 4.97 -13.40
CA ARG A 49 -4.98 6.20 -13.42
C ARG A 49 -4.35 6.47 -14.77
N LEU A 50 -3.85 5.44 -15.46
CA LEU A 50 -3.07 5.56 -16.68
C LEU A 50 -3.93 5.69 -17.95
N PHE A 51 -5.00 4.89 -18.04
CA PHE A 51 -5.84 4.77 -19.25
C PHE A 51 -7.28 5.26 -19.03
N GLY A 52 -7.67 5.52 -17.78
CA GLY A 52 -8.97 6.07 -17.42
C GLY A 52 -10.03 5.02 -17.07
N ALA A 53 -11.25 5.49 -16.80
CA ALA A 53 -12.30 4.68 -16.21
C ALA A 53 -12.74 3.46 -17.06
N VAL A 54 -12.96 3.64 -18.37
CA VAL A 54 -13.51 2.57 -19.23
C VAL A 54 -12.53 1.39 -19.34
N PRO A 55 -11.24 1.58 -19.70
CA PRO A 55 -10.28 0.47 -19.69
C PRO A 55 -10.10 -0.15 -18.29
N GLY A 56 -10.14 0.67 -17.23
CA GLY A 56 -9.98 0.18 -15.85
C GLY A 56 -11.13 -0.74 -15.42
N VAL A 57 -12.38 -0.44 -15.80
CA VAL A 57 -13.53 -1.30 -15.53
C VAL A 57 -13.43 -2.61 -16.30
N ILE A 58 -12.99 -2.58 -17.56
CA ILE A 58 -12.78 -3.81 -18.36
C ILE A 58 -11.74 -4.70 -17.67
N VAL A 59 -10.62 -4.11 -17.23
CA VAL A 59 -9.57 -4.85 -16.51
C VAL A 59 -10.05 -5.36 -15.15
N ALA A 60 -10.92 -4.62 -14.46
CA ALA A 60 -11.56 -5.08 -13.23
C ALA A 60 -12.42 -6.34 -13.46
N VAL A 61 -13.18 -6.37 -14.56
CA VAL A 61 -13.98 -7.54 -14.94
C VAL A 61 -13.08 -8.74 -15.28
N ILE A 62 -12.02 -8.51 -16.05
CA ILE A 62 -11.05 -9.55 -16.42
C ILE A 62 -10.37 -10.11 -15.17
N ALA A 63 -9.77 -9.26 -14.33
CA ALA A 63 -9.11 -9.69 -13.10
C ALA A 63 -10.09 -10.40 -12.14
N GLY A 64 -11.29 -9.85 -11.99
CA GLY A 64 -12.35 -10.39 -11.13
C GLY A 64 -12.90 -11.73 -11.60
N SER A 65 -12.81 -12.08 -12.89
CA SER A 65 -13.33 -13.35 -13.42
C SER A 65 -12.74 -14.58 -12.72
N TYR A 66 -11.46 -14.53 -12.33
CA TYR A 66 -10.81 -15.62 -11.60
C TYR A 66 -11.41 -15.84 -10.19
N THR A 67 -11.97 -14.80 -9.57
CA THR A 67 -12.58 -14.93 -8.23
C THR A 67 -13.81 -15.83 -8.22
N PHE A 68 -14.46 -16.01 -9.38
CA PHE A 68 -15.54 -16.99 -9.53
C PHE A 68 -15.04 -18.42 -9.36
N ILE A 69 -13.85 -18.74 -9.90
CA ILE A 69 -13.22 -20.06 -9.75
C ILE A 69 -12.74 -20.25 -8.31
N LEU A 70 -12.17 -19.20 -7.71
CA LEU A 70 -11.60 -19.28 -6.35
C LEU A 70 -12.66 -19.47 -5.26
N TRP A 71 -13.79 -18.76 -5.37
CA TRP A 71 -14.81 -18.70 -4.30
C TRP A 71 -16.17 -19.27 -4.69
N ASN A 72 -16.32 -19.76 -5.92
CA ASN A 72 -17.52 -20.41 -6.44
C ASN A 72 -18.77 -19.51 -6.45
N HIS A 73 -18.59 -18.18 -6.50
CA HIS A 73 -19.68 -17.20 -6.60
C HIS A 73 -19.22 -15.89 -7.29
N PRO A 74 -20.13 -15.10 -7.91
CA PRO A 74 -19.75 -13.92 -8.68
C PRO A 74 -19.64 -12.61 -7.88
N TYR A 75 -20.04 -12.57 -6.59
CA TYR A 75 -20.18 -11.31 -5.85
C TYR A 75 -18.89 -10.51 -5.72
N ALA A 76 -17.75 -11.18 -5.59
CA ALA A 76 -16.44 -10.53 -5.56
C ALA A 76 -16.11 -9.74 -6.84
N LEU A 77 -16.44 -10.31 -8.00
CA LEU A 77 -16.31 -9.64 -9.29
C LEU A 77 -17.20 -8.39 -9.35
N LEU A 78 -18.44 -8.47 -8.86
CA LEU A 78 -19.35 -7.33 -8.84
C LEU A 78 -18.83 -6.20 -7.95
N ILE A 79 -18.33 -6.53 -6.76
CA ILE A 79 -17.74 -5.57 -5.82
C ILE A 79 -16.50 -4.91 -6.44
N LEU A 80 -15.56 -5.68 -6.98
CA LEU A 80 -14.36 -5.12 -7.65
C LEU A 80 -14.71 -4.24 -8.85
N THR A 81 -15.74 -4.61 -9.62
CA THR A 81 -16.21 -3.80 -10.75
C THR A 81 -16.83 -2.49 -10.27
N ALA A 82 -17.60 -2.52 -9.18
CA ALA A 82 -18.18 -1.33 -8.55
C ALA A 82 -17.10 -0.40 -7.96
N GLU A 83 -16.04 -0.96 -7.37
CA GLU A 83 -14.85 -0.24 -6.91
C GLU A 83 -14.21 0.53 -8.07
N ALA A 84 -13.96 -0.15 -9.19
CA ALA A 84 -13.36 0.45 -10.37
C ALA A 84 -14.23 1.56 -10.99
N LEU A 85 -15.55 1.35 -11.05
CA LEU A 85 -16.52 2.35 -11.51
C LEU A 85 -16.52 3.60 -10.63
N PHE A 86 -16.57 3.42 -9.30
CA PHE A 86 -16.58 4.53 -8.35
C PHE A 86 -15.29 5.34 -8.41
N VAL A 87 -14.13 4.67 -8.29
CA VAL A 87 -12.82 5.33 -8.30
C VAL A 87 -12.57 5.99 -9.64
N GLY A 88 -12.85 5.31 -10.76
CA GLY A 88 -12.74 5.86 -12.11
C GLY A 88 -13.61 7.10 -12.34
N SER A 89 -14.83 7.12 -11.80
CA SER A 89 -15.75 8.26 -11.91
C SER A 89 -15.26 9.46 -11.11
N MET A 90 -14.73 9.23 -9.90
CA MET A 90 -14.20 10.31 -9.05
C MET A 90 -12.89 10.90 -9.58
N LEU A 91 -12.05 10.09 -10.21
CA LEU A 91 -10.85 10.55 -10.91
C LEU A 91 -11.21 11.51 -12.07
N ARG A 92 -12.30 11.23 -12.81
CA ARG A 92 -12.81 12.14 -13.86
C ARG A 92 -13.30 13.48 -13.31
N ARG A 93 -13.78 13.50 -12.06
CA ARG A 93 -14.21 14.73 -11.36
C ARG A 93 -13.06 15.54 -10.74
N GLY A 94 -11.80 15.19 -11.05
CA GLY A 94 -10.62 15.95 -10.64
C GLY A 94 -10.06 15.60 -9.26
N ARG A 95 -10.59 14.57 -8.58
CA ARG A 95 -10.00 14.08 -7.31
C ARG A 95 -8.76 13.24 -7.61
N ASN A 96 -7.65 13.51 -6.92
CA ASN A 96 -6.34 12.94 -7.27
C ASN A 96 -5.77 11.89 -6.31
N ASN A 97 -6.32 11.75 -5.10
CA ASN A 97 -5.80 10.78 -4.13
C ASN A 97 -6.54 9.44 -4.25
N LEU A 98 -5.93 8.48 -4.96
CA LEU A 98 -6.51 7.15 -5.19
C LEU A 98 -6.88 6.43 -3.89
N VAL A 99 -5.98 6.44 -2.90
CA VAL A 99 -6.17 5.73 -1.62
C VAL A 99 -7.37 6.26 -0.85
N LEU A 100 -7.56 7.58 -0.83
CA LEU A 100 -8.70 8.18 -0.14
C LEU A 100 -10.03 7.91 -0.87
N LEU A 101 -10.01 7.84 -2.21
CA LEU A 101 -11.19 7.47 -2.99
C LEU A 101 -11.58 6.01 -2.76
N ASP A 102 -10.60 5.12 -2.75
CA ASP A 102 -10.81 3.70 -2.48
C ASP A 102 -11.29 3.45 -1.04
N ALA A 103 -10.67 4.10 -0.04
CA ALA A 103 -11.15 4.04 1.33
C ALA A 103 -12.61 4.53 1.47
N ALA A 104 -12.97 5.61 0.77
CA ALA A 104 -14.36 6.09 0.75
C ALA A 104 -15.32 5.09 0.08
N TYR A 105 -14.88 4.41 -0.98
CA TYR A 105 -15.65 3.33 -1.60
C TYR A 105 -15.93 2.22 -0.60
N TRP A 106 -14.91 1.71 0.10
CA TRP A 106 -15.07 0.61 1.05
C TRP A 106 -16.00 0.96 2.20
N VAL A 107 -15.94 2.19 2.71
CA VAL A 107 -16.83 2.66 3.80
C VAL A 107 -18.28 2.83 3.31
N VAL A 108 -18.50 3.41 2.13
CA VAL A 108 -19.85 3.83 1.69
C VAL A 108 -20.57 2.78 0.84
N ILE A 109 -19.84 2.00 0.05
CA ILE A 109 -20.41 1.11 -0.97
C ILE A 109 -19.91 -0.33 -0.76
N GLY A 110 -18.60 -0.53 -0.66
CA GLY A 110 -17.99 -1.87 -0.61
C GLY A 110 -18.48 -2.69 0.58
N THR A 111 -18.39 -2.16 1.80
CA THR A 111 -18.83 -2.89 3.01
C THR A 111 -20.35 -3.14 3.06
N PRO A 112 -21.24 -2.19 2.71
CA PRO A 112 -22.67 -2.50 2.55
C PRO A 112 -22.99 -3.54 1.48
N LEU A 113 -22.29 -3.52 0.33
CA LEU A 113 -22.47 -4.52 -0.72
C LEU A 113 -22.05 -5.91 -0.26
N ILE A 114 -20.95 -6.02 0.50
CA ILE A 114 -20.54 -7.30 1.10
C ILE A 114 -21.64 -7.78 2.04
N TRP A 115 -22.17 -6.93 2.93
CA TRP A 115 -23.25 -7.33 3.82
C TRP A 115 -24.48 -7.82 3.04
N LEU A 116 -24.90 -7.07 2.02
CA LEU A 116 -26.05 -7.43 1.18
C LEU A 116 -25.86 -8.79 0.48
N PHE A 117 -24.70 -9.02 -0.13
CA PHE A 117 -24.46 -10.25 -0.91
C PHE A 117 -24.07 -11.45 -0.05
N TYR A 118 -23.21 -11.26 0.95
CA TYR A 118 -22.67 -12.37 1.73
C TYR A 118 -23.62 -12.76 2.88
N PHE A 119 -24.14 -11.80 3.63
CA PHE A 119 -25.12 -12.09 4.68
C PHE A 119 -26.52 -12.27 4.10
N GLY A 120 -26.93 -11.40 3.16
CA GLY A 120 -28.28 -11.46 2.58
C GLY A 120 -28.49 -12.57 1.55
N ALA A 121 -27.62 -12.67 0.52
CA ALA A 121 -27.84 -13.58 -0.60
C ALA A 121 -27.16 -14.95 -0.46
N LEU A 122 -25.99 -15.03 0.20
CA LEU A 122 -25.29 -16.28 0.49
C LEU A 122 -25.64 -16.87 1.86
N GLU A 123 -26.44 -16.17 2.67
CA GLU A 123 -26.82 -16.58 4.03
C GLU A 123 -25.63 -16.96 4.92
N MET A 124 -24.49 -16.29 4.72
CA MET A 124 -23.29 -16.51 5.53
C MET A 124 -23.49 -16.02 6.96
N ASP A 125 -22.78 -16.64 7.91
CA ASP A 125 -22.84 -16.19 9.29
C ASP A 125 -22.32 -14.75 9.45
N ALA A 126 -22.83 -14.04 10.46
CA ALA A 126 -22.50 -12.62 10.66
C ALA A 126 -21.01 -12.40 10.97
N GLN A 127 -20.34 -13.35 11.63
CA GLN A 127 -18.91 -13.24 11.94
C GLN A 127 -18.06 -13.44 10.69
N ALA A 128 -18.41 -14.44 9.86
CA ALA A 128 -17.77 -14.69 8.57
C ALA A 128 -17.95 -13.48 7.64
N THR A 129 -19.16 -12.92 7.57
CA THR A 129 -19.44 -11.72 6.77
C THR A 129 -18.62 -10.52 7.25
N LEU A 130 -18.59 -10.26 8.56
CA LEU A 130 -17.80 -9.17 9.14
C LEU A 130 -16.31 -9.35 8.85
N LEU A 131 -15.78 -10.57 8.96
CA LEU A 131 -14.40 -10.88 8.62
C LEU A 131 -14.10 -10.55 7.14
N VAL A 132 -14.98 -10.93 6.22
CA VAL A 132 -14.85 -10.62 4.78
C VAL A 132 -14.90 -9.10 4.56
N MET A 133 -15.81 -8.37 5.21
CA MET A 133 -15.89 -6.90 5.11
C MET A 133 -14.58 -6.22 5.50
N LEU A 134 -14.05 -6.56 6.68
CA LEU A 134 -12.82 -5.99 7.21
C LEU A 134 -11.63 -6.35 6.33
N LYS A 135 -11.49 -7.63 5.98
CA LYS A 135 -10.40 -8.13 5.15
C LYS A 135 -10.40 -7.50 3.77
N GLN A 136 -11.56 -7.39 3.10
CA GLN A 136 -11.62 -6.83 1.75
C GLN A 136 -11.34 -5.33 1.73
N SER A 137 -11.78 -4.61 2.76
CA SER A 137 -11.45 -3.18 2.93
C SER A 137 -9.94 -2.97 3.07
N VAL A 138 -9.28 -3.77 3.93
CA VAL A 138 -7.82 -3.72 4.08
C VAL A 138 -7.10 -4.11 2.78
N ASN A 139 -7.63 -5.11 2.07
CA ASN A 139 -7.08 -5.57 0.79
C ASN A 139 -7.13 -4.48 -0.29
N GLY A 140 -8.29 -3.84 -0.48
CA GLY A 140 -8.46 -2.74 -1.43
C GLY A 140 -7.54 -1.57 -1.11
N ILE A 141 -7.51 -1.13 0.15
CA ILE A 141 -6.66 -0.01 0.59
C ILE A 141 -5.18 -0.32 0.35
N LEU A 142 -4.71 -1.52 0.72
CA LEU A 142 -3.31 -1.90 0.51
C LEU A 142 -2.96 -1.94 -0.98
N ASN A 143 -3.80 -2.54 -1.81
CA ASN A 143 -3.58 -2.62 -3.25
C ASN A 143 -3.55 -1.22 -3.90
N THR A 144 -4.39 -0.31 -3.43
CA THR A 144 -4.42 1.08 -3.90
C THR A 144 -3.18 1.86 -3.46
N VAL A 145 -2.68 1.64 -2.24
CA VAL A 145 -1.43 2.23 -1.76
C VAL A 145 -0.25 1.75 -2.61
N LEU A 146 -0.15 0.44 -2.86
CA LEU A 146 0.88 -0.14 -3.72
C LEU A 146 0.82 0.40 -5.15
N ALA A 147 -0.37 0.44 -5.76
CA ALA A 147 -0.57 1.02 -7.08
C ALA A 147 -0.17 2.51 -7.11
N SER A 148 -0.53 3.29 -6.09
CA SER A 148 -0.17 4.70 -6.01
C SER A 148 1.34 4.94 -5.90
N LEU A 149 2.08 4.05 -5.23
CA LEU A 149 3.54 4.13 -5.16
C LEU A 149 4.19 3.73 -6.48
N LEU A 150 3.70 2.67 -7.13
CA LEU A 150 4.14 2.26 -8.46
C LEU A 150 3.95 3.38 -9.49
N ILE A 151 2.80 4.07 -9.48
CA ILE A 151 2.57 5.23 -10.37
C ILE A 151 3.55 6.37 -10.07
N GLY A 152 3.88 6.59 -8.79
CA GLY A 152 4.69 7.72 -8.35
C GLY A 152 6.18 7.56 -8.60
N HIS A 153 6.70 6.33 -8.56
CA HIS A 153 8.14 6.03 -8.50
C HIS A 153 8.64 5.05 -9.57
N ALA A 154 7.78 4.21 -10.14
CA ALA A 154 8.18 3.34 -11.24
C ALA A 154 8.07 4.09 -12.59
N PRO A 155 8.93 3.79 -13.58
CA PRO A 155 8.89 4.43 -14.91
C PRO A 155 7.70 3.97 -15.77
N LEU A 156 6.57 3.59 -15.15
CA LEU A 156 5.37 3.08 -15.83
C LEU A 156 4.78 4.11 -16.79
N VAL A 157 4.75 5.38 -16.39
CA VAL A 157 4.24 6.45 -17.27
C VAL A 157 5.18 6.66 -18.45
N GLN A 158 6.51 6.60 -18.25
CA GLN A 158 7.47 6.66 -19.36
C GLN A 158 7.30 5.49 -20.32
N TRP A 159 7.10 4.29 -19.80
CA TRP A 159 6.91 3.08 -20.60
C TRP A 159 5.63 3.13 -21.45
N VAL A 160 4.52 3.63 -20.88
CA VAL A 160 3.23 3.75 -21.58
C VAL A 160 3.21 4.92 -22.56
N SER A 161 3.76 6.07 -22.17
CA SER A 161 3.70 7.32 -22.95
C SER A 161 4.81 7.47 -23.98
N GLY A 162 5.96 6.81 -23.79
CA GLY A 162 7.17 7.01 -24.58
C GLY A 162 7.86 8.36 -24.35
N ILE A 163 7.36 9.21 -23.44
CA ILE A 163 7.89 10.54 -23.15
C ILE A 163 8.51 10.52 -21.74
N PRO A 164 9.73 11.07 -21.52
CA PRO A 164 10.28 11.21 -20.17
C PRO A 164 9.32 12.05 -19.30
N GLY A 165 8.67 11.39 -18.35
CA GLY A 165 7.63 11.96 -17.51
C GLY A 165 8.18 12.90 -16.45
N ARG A 166 7.49 14.02 -16.22
CA ARG A 166 7.66 14.87 -15.03
C ARG A 166 7.27 14.09 -13.76
N PRO A 167 7.85 14.38 -12.58
CA PRO A 167 7.45 13.72 -11.33
C PRO A 167 5.95 13.92 -11.07
N ILE A 168 5.22 12.82 -10.95
CA ILE A 168 3.76 12.79 -10.87
C ILE A 168 3.27 12.85 -9.42
N SER A 169 4.13 12.44 -8.47
CA SER A 169 3.80 12.37 -7.05
C SER A 169 4.44 13.52 -6.26
N SER A 170 3.64 14.23 -5.47
CA SER A 170 4.18 15.18 -4.49
C SER A 170 4.79 14.43 -3.30
N LEU A 171 5.81 15.00 -2.66
CA LEU A 171 6.41 14.44 -1.44
C LEU A 171 5.37 14.11 -0.36
N ARG A 172 4.33 14.96 -0.22
CA ARG A 172 3.19 14.73 0.68
C ARG A 172 2.46 13.41 0.40
N HIS A 173 2.18 13.11 -0.87
CA HIS A 173 1.51 11.89 -1.27
C HIS A 173 2.39 10.66 -1.08
N THR A 174 3.69 10.78 -1.35
CA THR A 174 4.65 9.70 -1.10
C THR A 174 4.76 9.37 0.38
N LEU A 175 4.91 10.39 1.25
CA LEU A 175 4.97 10.20 2.70
C LEU A 175 3.70 9.54 3.24
N PHE A 176 2.53 10.00 2.77
CA PHE A 176 1.24 9.42 3.10
C PHE A 176 1.19 7.92 2.77
N ASN A 177 1.57 7.53 1.54
CA ASN A 177 1.56 6.13 1.13
C ASN A 177 2.55 5.27 1.92
N ILE A 178 3.74 5.79 2.21
CA ILE A 178 4.75 5.08 3.01
C ILE A 178 4.22 4.82 4.43
N MET A 179 3.62 5.82 5.08
CA MET A 179 3.04 5.64 6.41
C MET A 179 1.92 4.60 6.43
N MET A 180 1.09 4.59 5.39
CA MET A 180 0.04 3.57 5.22
C MET A 180 0.64 2.17 5.08
N LEU A 181 1.71 2.00 4.29
CA LEU A 181 2.40 0.69 4.20
C LEU A 181 3.00 0.26 5.53
N LEU A 182 3.65 1.18 6.26
CA LEU A 182 4.23 0.90 7.57
C LEU A 182 3.17 0.54 8.62
N ALA A 183 1.94 1.05 8.48
CA ALA A 183 0.83 0.68 9.34
C ALA A 183 0.22 -0.69 8.97
N ILE A 184 0.04 -0.97 7.66
CA ILE A 184 -0.68 -2.16 7.20
C ILE A 184 0.21 -3.41 7.16
N VAL A 185 1.38 -3.32 6.52
CA VAL A 185 2.18 -4.49 6.14
C VAL A 185 2.69 -5.29 7.35
N PRO A 186 3.29 -4.67 8.40
CA PRO A 186 3.78 -5.42 9.55
C PRO A 186 2.67 -6.18 10.29
N VAL A 187 1.51 -5.52 10.48
CA VAL A 187 0.37 -6.13 11.16
C VAL A 187 -0.27 -7.23 10.32
N LEU A 188 -0.35 -7.04 9.00
CA LEU A 188 -0.84 -8.08 8.09
C LEU A 188 0.09 -9.30 8.07
N MET A 189 1.42 -9.09 8.05
CA MET A 189 2.41 -10.16 8.07
C MET A 189 2.40 -10.95 9.38
N THR A 190 2.32 -10.26 10.53
CA THR A 190 2.20 -10.89 11.85
C THR A 190 0.88 -11.67 11.96
N THR A 191 -0.24 -11.05 11.56
CA THR A 191 -1.56 -11.71 11.54
C THR A 191 -1.56 -12.97 10.67
N ALA A 192 -0.94 -12.92 9.49
CA ALA A 192 -0.81 -14.08 8.60
C ALA A 192 0.07 -15.19 9.21
N ALA A 193 1.17 -14.82 9.87
CA ALA A 193 2.06 -15.76 10.55
C ALA A 193 1.36 -16.43 11.74
N ASP A 194 0.69 -15.64 12.57
CA ASP A 194 -0.05 -16.11 13.75
C ASP A 194 -1.20 -17.02 13.33
N SER A 195 -1.96 -16.64 12.30
CA SER A 195 -3.04 -17.50 11.80
C SER A 195 -2.54 -18.85 11.29
N ARG A 196 -1.39 -18.89 10.59
CA ARG A 196 -0.79 -20.14 10.14
C ARG A 196 -0.30 -20.99 11.31
N ARG A 197 0.23 -20.35 12.35
CA ARG A 197 0.68 -21.02 13.58
C ARG A 197 -0.51 -21.62 14.34
N GLU A 198 -1.57 -20.84 14.57
CA GLU A 198 -2.80 -21.29 15.22
C GLU A 198 -3.43 -22.47 14.46
N PHE A 199 -3.51 -22.39 13.13
CA PHE A 199 -4.04 -23.48 12.30
C PHE A 199 -3.23 -24.77 12.44
N ARG A 200 -1.90 -24.72 12.34
CA ARG A 200 -1.03 -25.91 12.53
C ARG A 200 -1.14 -26.46 13.95
N GLN A 201 -1.23 -25.59 14.96
CA GLN A 201 -1.38 -26.01 16.34
C GLN A 201 -2.72 -26.71 16.56
N MET A 202 -3.80 -26.16 16.01
CA MET A 202 -5.12 -26.80 16.01
C MET A 202 -5.09 -28.17 15.34
N GLU A 203 -4.51 -28.26 14.15
CA GLU A 203 -4.41 -29.50 13.37
C GLU A 203 -3.67 -30.59 14.15
N THR A 204 -2.47 -30.27 14.66
CA THR A 204 -1.65 -31.21 15.45
C THR A 204 -2.32 -31.62 16.76
N THR A 205 -2.98 -30.68 17.45
CA THR A 205 -3.72 -30.97 18.68
C THR A 205 -4.91 -31.88 18.40
N SER A 206 -5.70 -31.57 17.37
CA SER A 206 -6.86 -32.37 16.98
C SER A 206 -6.48 -33.80 16.60
N VAL A 207 -5.40 -33.99 15.82
CA VAL A 207 -4.92 -35.32 15.46
C VAL A 207 -4.50 -36.12 16.70
N ARG A 208 -3.70 -35.52 17.59
CA ARG A 208 -3.23 -36.20 18.81
C ARG A 208 -4.39 -36.58 19.73
N GLU A 209 -5.35 -35.69 19.91
CA GLU A 209 -6.55 -35.95 20.71
C GLU A 209 -7.40 -37.07 20.11
N LEU A 210 -7.67 -37.02 18.80
CA LEU A 210 -8.42 -38.06 18.10
C LEU A 210 -7.75 -39.42 18.21
N GLU A 211 -6.44 -39.48 18.01
CA GLU A 211 -5.69 -40.73 18.11
C GLU A 211 -5.66 -41.26 19.55
N SER A 212 -5.46 -40.38 20.53
CA SER A 212 -5.49 -40.77 21.95
C SER A 212 -6.85 -41.28 22.38
N VAL A 213 -7.94 -40.59 22.01
CA VAL A 213 -9.31 -40.97 22.36
C VAL A 213 -9.70 -42.26 21.64
N ALA A 214 -9.35 -42.43 20.36
CA ALA A 214 -9.64 -43.65 19.62
C ALA A 214 -8.96 -44.88 20.27
N LEU A 215 -7.65 -44.79 20.55
CA LEU A 215 -6.89 -45.88 21.15
C LEU A 215 -7.39 -46.22 22.57
N LYS A 216 -7.61 -45.21 23.42
CA LYS A 216 -8.13 -45.42 24.77
C LYS A 216 -9.54 -46.02 24.76
N THR A 217 -10.39 -45.55 23.86
CA THR A 217 -11.77 -46.05 23.73
C THR A 217 -11.76 -47.51 23.30
N GLU A 218 -10.95 -47.87 22.29
CA GLU A 218 -10.79 -49.25 21.85
C GLU A 218 -10.25 -50.14 22.98
N GLU A 219 -9.15 -49.76 23.62
CA GLU A 219 -8.52 -50.54 24.69
C GLU A 219 -9.49 -50.82 25.85
N ILE A 220 -10.15 -49.76 26.35
CA ILE A 220 -11.05 -49.87 27.51
C ILE A 220 -12.33 -50.64 27.15
N LEU A 221 -12.92 -50.38 25.97
CA LEU A 221 -14.12 -51.12 25.55
C LEU A 221 -13.79 -52.58 25.22
N ALA A 222 -12.64 -52.87 24.61
CA ALA A 222 -12.20 -54.23 24.32
C ALA A 222 -11.97 -55.00 25.62
N PHE A 223 -11.32 -54.38 26.62
CA PHE A 223 -11.15 -54.98 27.94
C PHE A 223 -12.49 -55.23 28.63
N TRP A 224 -13.40 -54.25 28.61
CA TRP A 224 -14.73 -54.37 29.18
C TRP A 224 -15.55 -55.47 28.51
N LEU A 225 -15.60 -55.52 27.18
CA LEU A 225 -16.27 -56.58 26.40
C LEU A 225 -15.72 -57.96 26.74
N LYS A 226 -14.39 -58.10 26.82
CA LYS A 226 -13.74 -59.36 27.22
C LYS A 226 -14.14 -59.77 28.64
N ASN A 227 -14.28 -58.82 29.58
CA ASN A 227 -14.75 -59.10 30.93
C ASN A 227 -16.23 -59.54 30.95
N GLN A 228 -17.10 -58.88 30.18
CA GLN A 228 -18.50 -59.29 30.02
C GLN A 228 -18.60 -60.69 29.40
N LEU A 229 -17.81 -60.99 28.37
CA LEU A 229 -17.78 -62.30 27.71
C LEU A 229 -17.29 -63.41 28.65
N ARG A 230 -16.30 -63.14 29.51
CA ARG A 230 -15.88 -64.08 30.57
C ARG A 230 -17.02 -64.38 31.53
N ALA A 231 -17.80 -63.36 31.94
CA ALA A 231 -18.94 -63.57 32.82
C ALA A 231 -19.98 -64.50 32.20
N VAL A 232 -20.35 -64.27 30.93
CA VAL A 232 -21.25 -65.18 30.18
C VAL A 232 -20.66 -66.58 30.04
N SER A 233 -19.35 -66.68 29.82
CA SER A 233 -18.66 -67.97 29.70
C SER A 233 -18.67 -68.77 31.00
N GLU A 234 -18.57 -68.11 32.15
CA GLU A 234 -18.66 -68.76 33.47
C GLU A 234 -20.06 -69.29 33.76
N VAL A 235 -21.11 -68.55 33.35
CA VAL A 235 -22.48 -69.03 33.40
C VAL A 235 -22.64 -70.26 32.49
N ALA A 236 -22.11 -70.22 31.26
CA ALA A 236 -22.16 -71.35 30.33
C ALA A 236 -21.43 -72.59 30.89
N ARG A 237 -20.26 -72.41 31.51
CA ARG A 237 -19.50 -73.48 32.16
C ARG A 237 -20.29 -74.12 33.30
N THR A 238 -20.96 -73.32 34.11
CA THR A 238 -21.80 -73.80 35.22
C THR A 238 -23.04 -74.53 34.69
N ALA A 239 -23.75 -73.94 33.73
CA ALA A 239 -24.97 -74.48 33.14
C ALA A 239 -24.74 -75.79 32.37
N SER A 240 -23.58 -75.95 31.73
CA SER A 240 -23.22 -77.18 31.00
C SER A 240 -23.16 -78.45 31.86
N ARG A 241 -23.04 -78.31 33.19
CA ARG A 241 -23.01 -79.41 34.15
C ARG A 241 -24.40 -79.88 34.57
N GLU A 242 -25.44 -79.13 34.23
CA GLU A 242 -26.83 -79.42 34.57
C GLU A 242 -27.61 -79.94 33.36
N ALA A 243 -28.77 -80.54 33.62
CA ALA A 243 -29.76 -80.76 32.57
C ALA A 243 -30.35 -79.40 32.16
N LEU A 244 -30.30 -79.05 30.88
CA LEU A 244 -30.86 -77.82 30.33
C LEU A 244 -32.40 -77.90 30.31
N LYS A 245 -32.99 -77.85 31.49
CA LYS A 245 -34.43 -77.75 31.75
C LYS A 245 -34.64 -76.59 32.74
N PRO A 246 -35.83 -75.97 32.78
CA PRO A 246 -36.12 -74.94 33.77
C PRO A 246 -35.83 -75.43 35.20
N SER A 247 -34.88 -74.79 35.87
CA SER A 247 -34.44 -75.14 37.22
C SER A 247 -34.19 -73.87 38.04
N ALA A 248 -34.50 -73.92 39.33
CA ALA A 248 -34.27 -72.80 40.25
C ALA A 248 -32.77 -72.42 40.33
N ARG A 249 -31.88 -73.41 40.20
CA ARG A 249 -30.43 -73.22 40.26
C ARG A 249 -29.86 -72.49 39.05
N LEU A 250 -30.34 -72.81 37.84
CA LEU A 250 -29.97 -72.08 36.62
C LEU A 250 -30.47 -70.63 36.68
N GLN A 251 -31.68 -70.43 37.19
CA GLN A 251 -32.26 -69.09 37.37
C GLN A 251 -31.45 -68.27 38.39
N GLU A 252 -31.15 -68.82 39.56
CA GLU A 252 -30.36 -68.17 40.61
C GLU A 252 -28.94 -67.81 40.13
N THR A 253 -28.27 -68.72 39.41
CA THR A 253 -26.95 -68.47 38.83
C THR A 253 -26.99 -67.25 37.92
N LEU A 254 -28.00 -67.17 37.07
CA LEU A 254 -28.16 -66.10 36.11
C LEU A 254 -28.50 -64.76 36.77
N GLU A 255 -29.38 -64.76 37.77
CA GLU A 255 -29.74 -63.58 38.55
C GLU A 255 -28.54 -63.02 39.34
N ASN A 256 -27.74 -63.90 39.93
CA ASN A 256 -26.51 -63.52 40.64
C ASN A 256 -25.48 -62.92 39.67
N THR A 257 -25.26 -63.52 38.50
CA THR A 257 -24.36 -62.94 37.49
C THR A 257 -24.88 -61.58 37.00
N LYS A 258 -26.17 -61.44 36.70
CA LYS A 258 -26.75 -60.17 36.28
C LYS A 258 -26.62 -59.08 37.35
N ARG A 259 -26.68 -59.43 38.64
CA ARG A 259 -26.46 -58.51 39.76
C ARG A 259 -25.00 -58.03 39.82
N LEU A 260 -24.05 -58.90 39.54
CA LEU A 260 -22.62 -58.57 39.47
C LEU A 260 -22.25 -57.79 38.20
N PHE A 261 -22.97 -58.00 37.11
CA PHE A 261 -22.75 -57.36 35.81
C PHE A 261 -24.00 -56.56 35.40
N PRO A 262 -24.20 -55.36 35.98
CA PRO A 262 -25.41 -54.57 35.78
C PRO A 262 -25.58 -54.07 34.34
N ASP A 263 -24.50 -54.03 33.55
CA ASP A 263 -24.49 -53.57 32.15
C ASP A 263 -25.27 -54.48 31.19
N PHE A 264 -25.53 -55.73 31.56
CA PHE A 264 -26.48 -56.54 30.82
C PHE A 264 -27.89 -56.00 31.02
N TYR A 265 -28.65 -55.84 29.94
CA TYR A 265 -30.08 -55.55 30.01
C TYR A 265 -30.84 -56.82 30.42
N ASN A 266 -30.55 -57.94 29.74
CA ASN A 266 -31.09 -59.26 30.07
C ASN A 266 -30.00 -60.32 29.92
N MET A 267 -30.23 -61.48 30.53
CA MET A 267 -29.41 -62.67 30.31
C MET A 267 -30.32 -63.89 30.22
N TYR A 268 -29.93 -64.90 29.45
CA TYR A 268 -30.67 -66.15 29.41
C TYR A 268 -29.82 -67.37 29.06
N ILE A 269 -30.31 -68.55 29.43
CA ILE A 269 -29.76 -69.85 29.08
C ILE A 269 -30.77 -70.53 28.16
N ALA A 270 -30.32 -71.10 27.06
CA ALA A 270 -31.16 -71.80 26.10
C ALA A 270 -30.62 -73.19 25.75
N GLU A 271 -31.53 -74.10 25.45
CA GLU A 271 -31.20 -75.45 24.99
C GLU A 271 -30.80 -75.47 23.50
N ALA A 272 -30.40 -76.63 22.98
CA ALA A 272 -29.95 -76.78 21.60
C ALA A 272 -30.97 -76.31 20.54
N SER A 273 -32.28 -76.35 20.85
CA SER A 273 -33.38 -75.88 20.00
C SER A 273 -33.54 -74.35 19.99
N ALA A 274 -32.71 -73.62 20.75
CA ALA A 274 -32.81 -72.18 21.00
C ALA A 274 -34.00 -71.73 21.85
N ARG A 275 -34.65 -72.66 22.57
CA ARG A 275 -35.68 -72.31 23.57
C ARG A 275 -35.05 -71.97 24.91
N THR A 276 -35.51 -70.89 25.54
CA THR A 276 -34.99 -70.43 26.83
C THR A 276 -35.41 -71.36 27.97
N VAL A 277 -34.46 -71.71 28.85
CA VAL A 277 -34.67 -72.56 30.03
C VAL A 277 -34.49 -71.79 31.34
N ALA A 278 -33.72 -70.70 31.32
CA ALA A 278 -33.60 -69.72 32.40
C ALA A 278 -33.44 -68.33 31.78
N PHE A 279 -34.01 -67.29 32.39
CA PHE A 279 -34.02 -65.94 31.81
C PHE A 279 -34.20 -64.88 32.90
N HIS A 280 -33.44 -63.79 32.84
CA HIS A 280 -33.67 -62.62 33.68
C HIS A 280 -33.97 -61.36 32.84
N PRO A 281 -35.08 -60.64 33.13
CA PRO A 281 -36.09 -60.96 34.15
C PRO A 281 -36.99 -62.15 33.74
N PRO A 282 -37.53 -62.93 34.69
CA PRO A 282 -38.35 -64.13 34.41
C PRO A 282 -39.71 -63.79 33.77
N VAL A 283 -40.12 -62.52 33.84
CA VAL A 283 -41.31 -61.98 33.18
C VAL A 283 -40.88 -60.72 32.43
N ASN A 284 -41.32 -60.58 31.18
CA ASN A 284 -40.98 -59.41 30.36
C ASN A 284 -41.83 -58.18 30.73
N ALA A 285 -41.51 -57.04 30.11
CA ALA A 285 -42.25 -55.79 30.31
C ALA A 285 -43.76 -55.86 29.92
N LYS A 286 -44.19 -56.92 29.23
CA LYS A 286 -45.60 -57.17 28.86
C LYS A 286 -46.31 -58.16 29.79
N GLY A 287 -45.68 -58.57 30.90
CA GLY A 287 -46.25 -59.53 31.85
C GLY A 287 -46.20 -60.99 31.38
N GLN A 288 -45.47 -61.31 30.31
CA GLN A 288 -45.38 -62.66 29.74
C GLN A 288 -44.12 -63.38 30.25
N SER A 289 -44.22 -64.70 30.43
CA SER A 289 -43.07 -65.55 30.80
C SER A 289 -41.97 -65.46 29.74
N THR A 290 -40.73 -65.32 30.19
CA THR A 290 -39.54 -65.32 29.32
C THR A 290 -38.92 -66.70 29.15
N ILE A 291 -39.49 -67.73 29.77
CA ILE A 291 -39.09 -69.14 29.64
C ILE A 291 -39.81 -69.78 28.45
N GLY A 292 -39.08 -70.58 27.67
CA GLY A 292 -39.59 -71.30 26.51
C GLY A 292 -39.70 -70.47 25.23
N ILE A 293 -39.15 -69.25 25.20
CA ILE A 293 -39.09 -68.39 24.00
C ILE A 293 -38.08 -68.97 23.02
N ASP A 294 -38.48 -69.13 21.76
CA ASP A 294 -37.62 -69.61 20.67
C ASP A 294 -36.87 -68.45 20.01
N PHE A 295 -35.54 -68.57 19.93
CA PHE A 295 -34.61 -67.63 19.28
C PHE A 295 -33.82 -68.24 18.10
N SER A 296 -34.29 -69.35 17.52
CA SER A 296 -33.60 -70.07 16.43
C SER A 296 -33.54 -69.29 15.11
N ASP A 297 -34.42 -68.31 14.93
CA ASP A 297 -34.45 -67.35 13.83
C ASP A 297 -33.26 -66.37 13.86
N ARG A 298 -32.64 -66.14 15.03
CA ARG A 298 -31.66 -65.07 15.21
C ARG A 298 -30.31 -65.37 14.54
N PRO A 299 -29.63 -64.36 13.94
CA PRO A 299 -28.35 -64.56 13.24
C PRO A 299 -27.24 -65.10 14.15
N TYR A 300 -27.11 -64.58 15.37
CA TYR A 300 -26.08 -65.01 16.33
C TYR A 300 -26.20 -66.50 16.69
N TYR A 301 -27.42 -67.06 16.73
CA TYR A 301 -27.62 -68.48 17.02
C TYR A 301 -27.10 -69.36 15.89
N ARG A 302 -27.38 -68.98 14.63
CA ARG A 302 -26.90 -69.72 13.45
C ARG A 302 -25.37 -69.70 13.36
N GLU A 303 -24.77 -68.53 13.58
CA GLU A 303 -23.32 -68.34 13.60
C GLU A 303 -22.66 -69.15 14.70
N MET A 304 -23.18 -69.08 15.93
CA MET A 304 -22.64 -69.79 17.08
C MET A 304 -22.79 -71.32 16.95
N LYS A 305 -23.93 -71.81 16.45
CA LYS A 305 -24.17 -73.24 16.21
C LYS A 305 -23.23 -73.81 15.14
N THR A 306 -22.91 -73.01 14.13
CA THR A 306 -22.03 -73.42 13.02
C THR A 306 -20.56 -73.36 13.41
N THR A 307 -20.14 -72.29 14.09
CA THR A 307 -18.73 -72.06 14.45
C THR A 307 -18.31 -72.78 15.73
N GLY A 308 -19.24 -73.04 16.65
CA GLY A 308 -18.93 -73.55 17.99
C GLY A 308 -18.12 -72.59 18.87
N ARG A 309 -18.00 -71.32 18.47
CA ARG A 309 -17.24 -70.27 19.17
C ARG A 309 -18.17 -69.22 19.77
N PRO A 310 -17.71 -68.44 20.76
CA PRO A 310 -18.44 -67.27 21.22
C PRO A 310 -18.70 -66.29 20.09
N VAL A 311 -19.87 -65.64 20.09
CA VAL A 311 -20.29 -64.68 19.07
C VAL A 311 -20.67 -63.36 19.73
N ILE A 312 -20.10 -62.28 19.22
CA ILE A 312 -20.53 -60.90 19.49
C ILE A 312 -21.39 -60.47 18.30
N SER A 313 -22.66 -60.18 18.55
CA SER A 313 -23.57 -59.83 17.48
C SER A 313 -23.37 -58.40 16.97
N ASP A 314 -23.89 -58.15 15.79
CA ASP A 314 -24.21 -56.81 15.33
C ASP A 314 -25.36 -56.20 16.16
N VAL A 315 -25.66 -54.92 15.95
CA VAL A 315 -26.80 -54.27 16.63
C VAL A 315 -28.11 -54.70 15.99
N PHE A 316 -29.09 -55.08 16.80
CA PHE A 316 -30.42 -55.46 16.32
C PHE A 316 -31.50 -55.17 17.36
N GLU A 317 -32.76 -55.19 16.93
CA GLU A 317 -33.90 -54.97 17.82
C GLU A 317 -34.17 -56.21 18.70
N GLY A 318 -34.10 -56.00 20.02
CA GLY A 318 -34.41 -57.03 21.01
C GLY A 318 -35.85 -57.56 20.87
N ARG A 319 -36.08 -58.82 21.27
CA ARG A 319 -37.43 -59.38 21.38
C ARG A 319 -37.55 -60.36 22.54
N GLY A 320 -38.77 -60.63 22.98
CA GLY A 320 -39.06 -61.57 24.07
C GLY A 320 -38.92 -60.92 25.45
N GLY A 321 -37.70 -60.58 25.86
CA GLY A 321 -37.43 -59.96 27.17
C GLY A 321 -37.23 -58.44 27.14
N VAL A 322 -36.73 -57.89 26.03
CA VAL A 322 -36.34 -56.48 25.86
C VAL A 322 -36.73 -56.04 24.47
N PHE A 323 -37.32 -54.85 24.34
CA PHE A 323 -37.78 -54.25 23.08
C PHE A 323 -37.04 -52.93 22.85
N SER A 324 -35.71 -53.03 22.80
CA SER A 324 -34.82 -51.92 22.48
C SER A 324 -33.65 -52.44 21.65
N PRO A 325 -32.92 -51.56 20.96
CA PRO A 325 -31.67 -51.92 20.31
C PRO A 325 -30.68 -52.51 21.31
N ILE A 326 -30.11 -53.66 20.98
CA ILE A 326 -29.14 -54.37 21.81
C ILE A 326 -28.03 -54.97 20.98
N VAL A 327 -26.93 -55.29 21.66
CA VAL A 327 -25.91 -56.23 21.20
C VAL A 327 -25.92 -57.40 22.17
N THR A 328 -25.64 -58.59 21.66
CA THR A 328 -25.56 -59.80 22.46
C THR A 328 -24.15 -60.40 22.48
N LEU A 329 -23.76 -60.88 23.66
CA LEU A 329 -22.60 -61.72 23.88
C LEU A 329 -23.09 -63.15 24.10
N SER A 330 -22.79 -64.04 23.16
CA SER A 330 -23.33 -65.40 23.16
C SER A 330 -22.21 -66.42 23.26
N VAL A 331 -22.32 -67.37 24.19
CA VAL A 331 -21.32 -68.41 24.43
C VAL A 331 -21.96 -69.80 24.26
N PRO A 332 -21.46 -70.64 23.33
CA PRO A 332 -21.99 -71.97 23.14
C PRO A 332 -21.60 -72.90 24.28
N MET A 333 -22.51 -73.80 24.63
CA MET A 333 -22.23 -74.97 25.46
C MET A 333 -22.07 -76.19 24.54
N LEU A 334 -20.96 -76.90 24.71
CA LEU A 334 -20.63 -78.08 23.94
C LEU A 334 -20.59 -79.30 24.87
N LYS A 335 -21.28 -80.38 24.51
CA LYS A 335 -21.22 -81.68 25.20
C LYS A 335 -20.68 -82.72 24.24
N ALA A 336 -19.53 -83.31 24.57
CA ALA A 336 -18.80 -84.23 23.68
C ALA A 336 -18.58 -83.66 22.26
N GLY A 337 -18.23 -82.37 22.17
CA GLY A 337 -17.99 -81.65 20.91
C GLY A 337 -19.24 -81.28 20.11
N LYS A 338 -20.45 -81.63 20.58
CA LYS A 338 -21.72 -81.25 19.94
C LYS A 338 -22.38 -80.08 20.67
N PHE A 339 -22.98 -79.17 19.90
CA PHE A 339 -23.75 -78.04 20.44
C PHE A 339 -24.93 -78.54 21.28
N SER A 340 -24.93 -78.25 22.58
CA SER A 340 -25.97 -78.67 23.53
C SER A 340 -26.90 -77.53 23.96
N GLY A 341 -26.48 -76.28 23.78
CA GLY A 341 -27.21 -75.07 24.14
C GLY A 341 -26.29 -73.87 24.15
N TYR A 342 -26.74 -72.74 24.69
CA TYR A 342 -25.91 -71.54 24.82
C TYR A 342 -26.37 -70.65 25.96
N VAL A 343 -25.49 -69.74 26.38
CA VAL A 343 -25.82 -68.64 27.29
C VAL A 343 -25.65 -67.33 26.54
N LEU A 344 -26.56 -66.39 26.79
CA LEU A 344 -26.56 -65.08 26.19
C LEU A 344 -26.64 -64.00 27.26
N GLY A 345 -25.87 -62.94 27.10
CA GLY A 345 -26.09 -61.65 27.76
C GLY A 345 -26.34 -60.55 26.74
N ALA A 346 -27.49 -59.89 26.81
CA ALA A 346 -27.78 -58.70 26.00
C ALA A 346 -27.29 -57.47 26.75
N VAL A 347 -26.52 -56.62 26.08
CA VAL A 347 -25.87 -55.45 26.66
C VAL A 347 -26.72 -54.20 26.45
N ASN A 348 -26.82 -53.36 27.47
CA ASN A 348 -27.51 -52.08 27.37
C ASN A 348 -26.63 -51.05 26.62
N LEU A 349 -27.13 -50.54 25.48
CA LEU A 349 -26.41 -49.58 24.64
C LEU A 349 -26.32 -48.19 25.29
N ASP A 350 -27.25 -47.83 26.18
CA ASP A 350 -27.18 -46.56 26.91
C ASP A 350 -25.94 -46.51 27.82
N HIS A 351 -25.59 -47.63 28.48
CA HIS A 351 -24.38 -47.70 29.30
C HIS A 351 -23.10 -47.60 28.46
N ILE A 352 -23.11 -48.15 27.24
CA ILE A 352 -22.01 -47.99 26.29
C ILE A 352 -21.88 -46.51 25.91
N ARG A 353 -22.99 -45.84 25.57
CA ARG A 353 -23.00 -44.41 25.25
C ARG A 353 -22.44 -43.56 26.39
N ASP A 354 -22.85 -43.83 27.63
CA ASP A 354 -22.44 -43.04 28.79
C ASP A 354 -20.93 -43.23 29.09
N ARG A 355 -20.40 -44.44 28.86
CA ARG A 355 -18.95 -44.70 28.88
C ARG A 355 -18.21 -43.92 27.78
N LEU A 356 -18.73 -43.94 26.54
CA LEU A 356 -18.17 -43.15 25.43
C LEU A 356 -18.13 -41.65 25.77
N ALA A 357 -19.19 -41.12 26.37
CA ALA A 357 -19.27 -39.72 26.77
C ALA A 357 -18.20 -39.35 27.82
N THR A 358 -17.87 -40.29 28.71
CA THR A 358 -16.83 -40.10 29.73
C THR A 358 -15.43 -39.97 29.11
N PHE A 359 -15.13 -40.75 28.05
CA PHE A 359 -13.83 -40.69 27.36
C PHE A 359 -13.65 -39.42 26.51
N ASN A 360 -14.76 -38.81 26.09
CA ASN A 360 -14.69 -37.58 25.30
C ASN A 360 -14.25 -36.40 26.16
N GLN A 361 -14.65 -36.30 27.43
CA GLN A 361 -14.26 -35.17 28.28
C GLN A 361 -12.80 -35.30 28.73
N PRO A 362 -11.98 -34.22 28.67
CA PRO A 362 -12.32 -32.81 28.47
C PRO A 362 -12.33 -32.32 27.01
N TRP A 363 -12.14 -33.22 26.04
CA TRP A 363 -11.98 -32.90 24.63
C TRP A 363 -13.34 -32.67 23.96
N LEU A 364 -13.38 -31.76 22.98
CA LEU A 364 -14.60 -31.45 22.25
C LEU A 364 -14.84 -32.45 21.10
N VAL A 365 -14.61 -33.73 21.37
CA VAL A 365 -14.70 -34.83 20.40
C VAL A 365 -16.02 -35.58 20.55
N ARG A 366 -16.41 -36.26 19.48
CA ARG A 366 -17.59 -37.10 19.39
C ARG A 366 -17.14 -38.50 19.00
N THR A 367 -17.67 -39.49 19.67
CA THR A 367 -17.35 -40.90 19.44
C THR A 367 -18.61 -41.67 19.07
N THR A 368 -18.48 -42.48 18.03
CA THR A 368 -19.51 -43.37 17.50
C THR A 368 -18.94 -44.77 17.37
N LEU A 369 -19.67 -45.76 17.89
CA LEU A 369 -19.35 -47.17 17.80
C LEU A 369 -20.22 -47.82 16.72
N LEU A 370 -19.58 -48.55 15.80
CA LEU A 370 -20.21 -49.19 14.66
C LEU A 370 -20.05 -50.71 14.71
N ASP A 371 -21.02 -51.43 14.16
CA ASP A 371 -20.94 -52.87 13.90
C ASP A 371 -20.21 -53.18 12.56
N ARG A 372 -20.17 -54.47 12.19
CA ARG A 372 -19.48 -54.92 10.96
C ARG A 372 -20.11 -54.40 9.67
N ASN A 373 -21.36 -53.92 9.72
CA ASN A 373 -22.12 -53.41 8.60
C ASN A 373 -22.17 -51.87 8.59
N ASN A 374 -21.32 -51.20 9.37
CA ASN A 374 -21.35 -49.75 9.59
C ASN A 374 -22.68 -49.24 10.17
N THR A 375 -23.37 -50.03 10.98
CA THR A 375 -24.58 -49.61 11.70
C THR A 375 -24.21 -49.08 13.07
N VAL A 376 -24.84 -47.99 13.49
CA VAL A 376 -24.59 -47.35 14.78
C VAL A 376 -25.04 -48.27 15.92
N ILE A 377 -24.09 -48.65 16.78
CA ILE A 377 -24.34 -49.35 18.04
C ILE A 377 -24.64 -48.30 19.12
N ALA A 378 -23.73 -47.34 19.32
CA ALA A 378 -23.88 -46.26 20.28
C ALA A 378 -23.14 -45.02 19.78
N SER A 379 -23.69 -43.83 20.02
CA SER A 379 -23.03 -42.59 19.65
C SER A 379 -23.25 -41.50 20.70
N THR A 380 -22.22 -40.67 20.86
CA THR A 380 -22.29 -39.41 21.62
C THR A 380 -22.84 -38.26 20.78
N ARG A 381 -23.08 -38.49 19.48
CA ARG A 381 -23.81 -37.56 18.60
C ARG A 381 -25.31 -37.61 18.88
N ALA A 382 -25.93 -36.45 18.98
CA ALA A 382 -27.37 -36.35 19.20
C ALA A 382 -28.20 -36.74 17.95
N ASP A 383 -27.62 -36.61 16.75
CA ASP A 383 -28.29 -36.90 15.48
C ASP A 383 -28.23 -38.39 15.08
N LEU A 384 -27.34 -39.18 15.68
CA LEU A 384 -27.18 -40.61 15.37
C LEU A 384 -27.80 -41.49 16.46
N LYS A 385 -28.76 -42.31 16.07
CA LYS A 385 -29.43 -43.28 16.95
C LYS A 385 -28.97 -44.71 16.63
N PRO A 386 -29.07 -45.65 17.59
CA PRO A 386 -28.81 -47.06 17.31
C PRO A 386 -29.65 -47.58 16.13
N LEU A 387 -29.14 -48.60 15.42
CA LEU A 387 -29.73 -49.20 14.20
C LEU A 387 -29.70 -48.32 12.94
N GLN A 388 -29.28 -47.06 13.02
CA GLN A 388 -29.09 -46.24 11.83
C GLN A 388 -27.79 -46.62 11.12
N THR A 389 -27.83 -46.68 9.80
CA THR A 389 -26.60 -46.80 9.00
C THR A 389 -25.77 -45.52 9.15
N PHE A 390 -24.50 -45.68 9.46
CA PHE A 390 -23.55 -44.58 9.53
C PHE A 390 -23.15 -44.16 8.12
N GLU A 391 -23.97 -43.30 7.51
CA GLU A 391 -23.65 -42.70 6.23
C GLU A 391 -22.70 -41.50 6.40
N GLN A 392 -21.40 -41.72 6.15
CA GLN A 392 -20.43 -40.63 5.98
C GLN A 392 -20.58 -39.99 4.58
N ARG A 393 -21.66 -39.26 4.30
CA ARG A 393 -21.79 -38.55 3.02
C ARG A 393 -21.24 -37.12 3.09
N ARG A 394 -20.15 -36.87 2.34
CA ARG A 394 -20.20 -36.28 0.98
C ARG A 394 -18.79 -36.14 0.36
N THR A 395 -17.77 -35.73 1.11
CA THR A 395 -16.37 -35.73 0.62
C THR A 395 -15.40 -36.14 1.72
N ARG A 396 -14.61 -37.20 1.47
CA ARG A 396 -13.48 -37.62 2.29
C ARG A 396 -12.20 -37.12 1.63
N ARG A 397 -11.41 -36.34 2.35
CA ARG A 397 -10.07 -35.93 1.95
C ARG A 397 -9.04 -36.55 2.90
N PRO A 398 -7.83 -36.85 2.42
CA PRO A 398 -6.74 -37.17 3.33
C PRO A 398 -6.58 -36.02 4.33
N GLY A 399 -6.44 -36.36 5.61
CA GLY A 399 -6.13 -35.39 6.64
C GLY A 399 -4.66 -34.98 6.60
N PRO A 400 -4.10 -34.54 7.73
CA PRO A 400 -2.74 -34.03 7.79
C PRO A 400 -1.72 -35.09 7.30
N PRO A 401 -0.68 -34.71 6.54
CA PRO A 401 0.28 -35.66 5.97
C PRO A 401 0.91 -36.56 7.04
N GLY A 402 1.01 -37.87 6.75
CA GLY A 402 1.60 -38.85 7.67
C GLY A 402 0.70 -39.30 8.82
N THR A 403 -0.58 -38.90 8.83
CA THR A 403 -1.54 -39.29 9.88
C THR A 403 -2.61 -40.25 9.35
N LYS A 404 -3.21 -41.05 10.25
CA LYS A 404 -4.37 -41.91 9.95
C LYS A 404 -5.71 -41.19 10.11
N VAL A 405 -5.69 -39.85 10.14
CA VAL A 405 -6.86 -38.99 10.28
C VAL A 405 -7.32 -38.56 8.89
N SER A 406 -8.63 -38.56 8.67
CA SER A 406 -9.26 -38.06 7.44
C SER A 406 -10.00 -36.76 7.73
N LEU A 407 -10.09 -35.88 6.74
CA LEU A 407 -10.94 -34.70 6.78
C LEU A 407 -12.25 -34.99 6.04
N PHE A 408 -13.38 -34.83 6.74
CA PHE A 408 -14.71 -34.97 6.16
C PHE A 408 -15.43 -33.63 6.13
N SER A 409 -16.18 -33.37 5.07
CA SER A 409 -17.07 -32.21 4.97
C SER A 409 -18.50 -32.65 4.68
N LEU A 410 -19.44 -32.15 5.48
CA LEU A 410 -20.88 -32.32 5.30
C LEU A 410 -21.51 -31.20 4.42
N ALA A 411 -20.69 -30.24 3.98
CA ALA A 411 -21.16 -29.07 3.26
C ALA A 411 -21.73 -29.39 1.88
N GLU A 412 -22.71 -28.60 1.45
CA GLU A 412 -23.25 -28.68 0.09
C GLU A 412 -22.24 -28.20 -0.96
N PRO A 413 -22.14 -28.89 -2.12
CA PRO A 413 -21.40 -28.37 -3.26
C PRO A 413 -22.01 -27.04 -3.69
N GLY A 414 -21.23 -25.97 -3.68
CA GLY A 414 -21.78 -24.63 -3.93
C GLY A 414 -21.35 -23.60 -2.89
N LEU A 415 -21.31 -24.02 -1.61
CA LEU A 415 -21.03 -23.12 -0.50
C LEU A 415 -19.61 -22.52 -0.59
N PRO A 416 -19.41 -21.27 -0.13
CA PRO A 416 -18.08 -20.68 -0.05
C PRO A 416 -17.15 -21.56 0.79
N PRO A 417 -15.85 -21.67 0.44
CA PRO A 417 -14.90 -22.51 1.18
C PRO A 417 -14.92 -22.29 2.70
N MET A 418 -15.07 -21.04 3.15
CA MET A 418 -15.16 -20.65 4.55
C MET A 418 -16.33 -21.30 5.31
N GLU A 419 -17.48 -21.48 4.65
CA GLU A 419 -18.64 -22.17 5.23
C GLU A 419 -18.50 -23.69 5.13
N GLN A 420 -17.82 -24.20 4.10
CA GLN A 420 -17.54 -25.63 4.00
C GLN A 420 -16.72 -26.13 5.21
N TRP A 421 -15.74 -25.33 5.64
CA TRP A 421 -14.93 -25.62 6.83
C TRP A 421 -15.74 -25.64 8.13
N ARG A 422 -16.87 -24.92 8.20
CA ARG A 422 -17.79 -24.96 9.37
C ARG A 422 -18.36 -26.34 9.59
N GLN A 423 -18.71 -27.00 8.50
CA GLN A 423 -19.36 -28.31 8.49
C GLN A 423 -18.35 -29.44 8.27
N SER A 424 -17.07 -29.17 8.58
CA SER A 424 -15.99 -30.12 8.43
C SER A 424 -15.51 -30.68 9.78
N TYR A 425 -15.00 -31.91 9.73
CA TYR A 425 -14.60 -32.71 10.88
C TYR A 425 -13.31 -33.46 10.57
N PHE A 426 -12.42 -33.53 11.55
CA PHE A 426 -11.35 -34.54 11.53
C PHE A 426 -11.90 -35.86 12.07
N VAL A 427 -11.62 -36.96 11.39
CA VAL A 427 -12.18 -38.28 11.72
C VAL A 427 -11.08 -39.33 11.79
N ARG A 428 -11.11 -40.14 12.85
CA ARG A 428 -10.25 -41.30 13.07
C ARG A 428 -11.11 -42.55 13.20
N GLU A 429 -10.91 -43.51 12.30
CA GLU A 429 -11.60 -44.82 12.29
C GLU A 429 -10.65 -45.91 12.78
N LEU A 430 -10.96 -46.53 13.92
CA LEU A 430 -10.15 -47.59 14.50
C LEU A 430 -11.01 -48.88 14.62
N PRO A 431 -10.80 -49.88 13.76
CA PRO A 431 -11.39 -51.20 13.98
C PRO A 431 -10.76 -51.84 15.22
N PHE A 432 -11.55 -52.61 15.96
CA PHE A 432 -11.06 -53.39 17.11
C PHE A 432 -10.18 -54.56 16.63
N SER A 433 -9.44 -55.18 17.54
CA SER A 433 -8.70 -56.43 17.27
C SER A 433 -9.59 -57.55 16.70
N ASP A 434 -9.01 -58.49 15.94
CA ASP A 434 -9.69 -59.48 15.08
C ASP A 434 -10.88 -60.28 15.68
N ASP A 435 -11.02 -60.36 17.00
CA ASP A 435 -12.11 -61.08 17.68
C ASP A 435 -13.38 -60.23 17.94
N ILE A 436 -13.33 -58.91 17.75
CA ILE A 436 -14.45 -58.00 18.02
C ILE A 436 -14.84 -57.29 16.71
N PRO A 437 -16.04 -57.54 16.17
CA PRO A 437 -16.43 -57.05 14.84
C PRO A 437 -16.92 -55.60 14.85
N TRP A 438 -16.30 -54.73 15.64
CA TRP A 438 -16.71 -53.35 15.86
C TRP A 438 -15.66 -52.35 15.39
N THR A 439 -16.10 -51.14 15.09
CA THR A 439 -15.22 -50.01 14.73
C THR A 439 -15.58 -48.80 15.59
N VAL A 440 -14.57 -48.17 16.19
CA VAL A 440 -14.71 -46.85 16.85
C VAL A 440 -14.38 -45.76 15.85
N VAL A 441 -15.29 -44.81 15.71
CA VAL A 441 -15.12 -43.60 14.91
C VAL A 441 -15.09 -42.42 15.87
N VAL A 442 -13.98 -41.69 15.90
CA VAL A 442 -13.84 -40.46 16.69
C VAL A 442 -13.78 -39.27 15.74
N GLU A 443 -14.62 -38.27 16.00
CA GLU A 443 -14.81 -37.09 15.18
C GLU A 443 -14.52 -35.82 16.00
N SER A 444 -13.75 -34.89 15.45
CA SER A 444 -13.45 -33.58 16.05
C SER A 444 -14.03 -32.48 15.16
N PRO A 445 -15.06 -31.74 15.61
CA PRO A 445 -15.68 -30.66 14.85
C PRO A 445 -14.73 -29.46 14.73
N LEU A 446 -14.59 -28.92 13.51
CA LEU A 446 -13.74 -27.75 13.28
C LEU A 446 -14.44 -26.42 13.60
N ALA A 447 -15.77 -26.41 13.73
CA ALA A 447 -16.56 -25.20 13.98
C ALA A 447 -16.10 -24.36 15.20
N PRO A 448 -15.87 -24.93 16.40
CA PRO A 448 -15.45 -24.14 17.57
C PRO A 448 -14.06 -23.51 17.41
N PHE A 449 -13.15 -24.21 16.72
CA PHE A 449 -11.82 -23.68 16.42
C PHE A 449 -11.89 -22.54 15.43
N ARG A 450 -12.69 -22.71 14.37
CA ARG A 450 -12.96 -21.67 13.38
C ARG A 450 -13.53 -20.40 14.03
N GLU A 451 -14.52 -20.53 14.92
CA GLU A 451 -15.10 -19.37 15.62
C GLU A 451 -14.08 -18.61 16.46
N ARG A 452 -13.20 -19.32 17.19
CA ARG A 452 -12.11 -18.68 17.93
C ARG A 452 -11.15 -17.95 17.01
N LEU A 453 -10.73 -18.58 15.92
CA LEU A 453 -9.86 -17.96 14.93
C LEU A 453 -10.53 -16.73 14.32
N TYR A 454 -11.81 -16.80 13.92
CA TYR A 454 -12.52 -15.67 13.33
C TYR A 454 -12.58 -14.48 14.28
N ARG A 455 -12.85 -14.70 15.57
CA ARG A 455 -12.82 -13.62 16.57
C ARG A 455 -11.44 -12.97 16.67
N SER A 456 -10.37 -13.77 16.72
CA SER A 456 -8.98 -13.28 16.73
C SER A 456 -8.69 -12.43 15.49
N GLN A 457 -9.06 -12.93 14.31
CA GLN A 457 -8.80 -12.29 13.02
C GLN A 457 -9.62 -11.01 12.80
N ILE A 458 -10.88 -10.99 13.24
CA ILE A 458 -11.71 -9.78 13.26
C ILE A 458 -11.02 -8.70 14.10
N GLY A 459 -10.47 -9.06 15.27
CA GLY A 459 -9.67 -8.16 16.11
C GLY A 459 -8.46 -7.60 15.36
N SER A 460 -7.67 -8.45 14.71
CA SER A 460 -6.48 -8.04 13.96
C SER A 460 -6.79 -7.12 12.77
N PHE A 461 -7.81 -7.43 11.97
CA PHE A 461 -8.20 -6.54 10.86
C PHE A 461 -8.81 -5.23 11.34
N THR A 462 -9.55 -5.25 12.46
CA THR A 462 -10.05 -4.01 13.08
C THR A 462 -8.89 -3.14 13.54
N LEU A 463 -7.86 -3.73 14.17
CA LEU A 463 -6.63 -3.02 14.54
C LEU A 463 -5.94 -2.39 13.33
N ILE A 464 -5.85 -3.11 12.20
CA ILE A 464 -5.29 -2.55 10.95
C ILE A 464 -6.09 -1.33 10.49
N LEU A 465 -7.42 -1.37 10.51
CA LEU A 465 -8.25 -0.21 10.14
C LEU A 465 -8.05 0.98 11.09
N VAL A 466 -7.92 0.74 12.39
CA VAL A 466 -7.61 1.80 13.37
C VAL A 466 -6.22 2.39 13.09
N LEU A 467 -5.23 1.56 12.82
CA LEU A 467 -3.88 2.00 12.48
C LEU A 467 -3.84 2.77 11.15
N ILE A 468 -4.67 2.40 10.18
CA ILE A 468 -4.87 3.18 8.95
C ILE A 468 -5.38 4.59 9.29
N LEU A 469 -6.41 4.72 10.13
CA LEU A 469 -6.94 6.02 10.52
C LEU A 469 -5.88 6.86 11.25
N LEU A 470 -5.12 6.25 12.15
CA LEU A 470 -4.00 6.89 12.85
C LEU A 470 -2.88 7.29 11.87
N ALA A 471 -2.56 6.46 10.88
CA ALA A 471 -1.57 6.76 9.85
C ALA A 471 -2.00 7.93 8.97
N VAL A 472 -3.29 8.04 8.64
CA VAL A 472 -3.86 9.19 7.92
C VAL A 472 -3.66 10.46 8.74
N ALA A 473 -4.02 10.45 10.04
CA ALA A 473 -3.87 11.61 10.92
C ALA A 473 -2.39 12.01 11.09
N ALA A 474 -1.54 11.03 11.41
CA ALA A 474 -0.10 11.24 11.59
C ALA A 474 0.57 11.75 10.29
N SER A 475 0.13 11.25 9.13
CA SER A 475 0.61 11.74 7.83
C SER A 475 0.25 13.20 7.57
N GLN A 476 -0.94 13.65 7.99
CA GLN A 476 -1.30 15.07 7.84
C GLN A 476 -0.42 15.97 8.70
N VAL A 477 -0.17 15.59 9.95
CA VAL A 477 0.71 16.32 10.87
C VAL A 477 2.14 16.37 10.32
N LEU A 478 2.70 15.21 9.97
CA LEU A 478 4.07 15.11 9.47
C LEU A 478 4.26 15.82 8.12
N SER A 479 3.28 15.69 7.22
CA SER A 479 3.31 16.43 5.95
C SER A 479 3.20 17.94 6.16
N GLY A 480 2.45 18.40 7.16
CA GLY A 480 2.37 19.81 7.52
C GLY A 480 3.72 20.35 7.99
N ALA A 481 4.41 19.59 8.85
CA ALA A 481 5.71 19.96 9.40
C ALA A 481 6.85 19.92 8.37
N LEU A 482 6.90 18.91 7.49
CA LEU A 482 8.00 18.73 6.53
C LEU A 482 7.76 19.41 5.18
N VAL A 483 6.59 19.19 4.57
CA VAL A 483 6.33 19.60 3.18
C VAL A 483 5.77 21.03 3.12
N GLY A 484 5.06 21.46 4.16
CA GLY A 484 4.47 22.79 4.26
C GLY A 484 5.49 23.92 4.07
N PRO A 485 6.54 24.00 4.92
CA PRO A 485 7.58 25.02 4.80
C PRO A 485 8.29 24.99 3.45
N LEU A 486 8.67 23.81 2.95
CA LEU A 486 9.33 23.67 1.64
C LEU A 486 8.47 24.18 0.48
N ARG A 487 7.15 23.90 0.50
CA ARG A 487 6.24 24.38 -0.54
C ARG A 487 6.06 25.89 -0.50
N ARG A 488 5.99 26.48 0.70
CA ARG A 488 5.94 27.95 0.87
C ARG A 488 7.24 28.59 0.42
N LEU A 489 8.39 28.03 0.82
CA LEU A 489 9.70 28.48 0.38
C LEU A 489 9.80 28.46 -1.15
N ALA A 490 9.45 27.33 -1.80
CA ALA A 490 9.46 27.21 -3.26
C ALA A 490 8.54 28.22 -3.97
N ALA A 491 7.38 28.53 -3.38
CA ALA A 491 6.48 29.55 -3.92
C ALA A 491 7.10 30.95 -3.83
N VAL A 492 7.74 31.28 -2.70
CA VAL A 492 8.42 32.57 -2.50
C VAL A 492 9.62 32.70 -3.44
N THR A 493 10.43 31.63 -3.62
CA THR A 493 11.63 31.67 -4.46
C THR A 493 11.31 31.78 -5.95
N SER A 494 10.20 31.21 -6.42
CA SER A 494 9.82 31.23 -7.83
C SER A 494 9.55 32.64 -8.40
N ASN A 495 9.17 33.60 -7.55
CA ASN A 495 8.91 34.99 -7.92
C ASN A 495 9.96 35.96 -7.32
N LEU A 496 11.14 35.45 -6.95
CA LEU A 496 12.16 36.26 -6.29
C LEU A 496 12.66 37.43 -7.15
N PRO A 497 12.98 37.27 -8.45
CA PRO A 497 13.54 38.37 -9.24
C PRO A 497 12.60 39.58 -9.32
N SER A 498 11.31 39.34 -9.56
CA SER A 498 10.30 40.41 -9.63
C SER A 498 10.11 41.11 -8.28
N ARG A 499 10.14 40.36 -7.17
CA ARG A 499 10.03 40.94 -5.81
C ARG A 499 11.23 41.75 -5.40
N VAL A 500 12.44 41.30 -5.77
CA VAL A 500 13.69 42.02 -5.47
C VAL A 500 13.75 43.34 -6.25
N SER A 501 13.35 43.36 -7.53
CA SER A 501 13.23 44.61 -8.30
C SER A 501 12.14 45.55 -7.75
N GLY A 502 11.03 44.99 -7.26
CA GLY A 502 9.94 45.76 -6.65
C GLY A 502 10.20 46.26 -5.22
N ARG A 503 11.35 45.93 -4.62
CA ARG A 503 11.69 46.22 -3.20
C ARG A 503 10.66 45.67 -2.20
N GLU A 504 9.98 44.57 -2.54
CA GLU A 504 9.05 43.91 -1.63
C GLU A 504 9.80 43.13 -0.55
N ARG A 505 9.31 43.17 0.70
CA ARG A 505 9.85 42.32 1.77
C ARG A 505 9.57 40.85 1.46
N VAL A 506 10.62 40.04 1.43
CA VAL A 506 10.52 38.59 1.23
C VAL A 506 10.24 37.93 2.58
N ASP A 507 8.96 37.64 2.84
CA ASP A 507 8.56 36.90 4.03
C ASP A 507 8.84 35.39 3.83
N LEU A 508 9.78 34.86 4.61
CA LEU A 508 10.22 33.46 4.52
C LEU A 508 9.53 32.65 5.64
N PRO A 509 9.02 31.45 5.34
CA PRO A 509 8.35 30.63 6.33
C PRO A 509 9.33 30.15 7.42
N GLU A 510 8.83 29.85 8.61
CA GLU A 510 9.58 29.10 9.63
C GLU A 510 9.36 27.59 9.49
N SER A 511 10.32 26.81 9.97
CA SER A 511 10.24 25.35 9.94
C SER A 511 10.64 24.76 11.31
N PRO A 512 9.88 23.79 11.85
CA PRO A 512 10.26 23.07 13.05
C PRO A 512 11.42 22.07 12.82
N VAL A 513 11.78 21.82 11.56
CA VAL A 513 12.82 20.87 11.15
C VAL A 513 14.13 21.63 10.96
N LEU A 514 15.15 21.26 11.73
CA LEU A 514 16.45 21.96 11.81
C LEU A 514 17.10 22.17 10.45
N GLU A 515 17.13 21.14 9.60
CA GLU A 515 17.75 21.18 8.28
C GLU A 515 17.01 22.12 7.32
N ILE A 516 15.68 22.11 7.37
CA ILE A 516 14.83 22.98 6.54
C ILE A 516 14.94 24.43 7.03
N ASP A 517 14.96 24.66 8.35
CA ASP A 517 15.18 25.99 8.92
C ASP A 517 16.56 26.55 8.56
N SER A 518 17.60 25.71 8.63
CA SER A 518 18.96 26.08 8.20
C SER A 518 19.00 26.43 6.71
N LEU A 519 18.29 25.67 5.87
CA LEU A 519 18.15 25.98 4.45
C LEU A 519 17.45 27.33 4.21
N ILE A 520 16.38 27.61 4.97
CA ILE A 520 15.65 28.87 4.90
C ILE A 520 16.54 30.05 5.33
N LYS A 521 17.33 29.88 6.41
CA LYS A 521 18.30 30.89 6.88
C LYS A 521 19.39 31.17 5.85
N ASN A 522 19.97 30.13 5.26
CA ASN A 522 20.97 30.28 4.20
C ASN A 522 20.38 30.99 2.98
N PHE A 523 19.14 30.65 2.62
CA PHE A 523 18.44 31.32 1.53
C PHE A 523 18.15 32.79 1.85
N ARG A 524 17.76 33.12 3.09
CA ARG A 524 17.57 34.51 3.56
C ARG A 524 18.83 35.33 3.34
N ALA A 525 19.97 34.83 3.80
CA ALA A 525 21.26 35.52 3.63
C ALA A 525 21.60 35.75 2.15
N MET A 526 21.32 34.77 1.28
CA MET A 526 21.52 34.89 -0.16
C MET A 526 20.59 35.94 -0.79
N ALA A 527 19.32 35.97 -0.41
CA ALA A 527 18.34 36.92 -0.93
C ALA A 527 18.68 38.36 -0.51
N GLU A 528 19.13 38.56 0.72
CA GLU A 528 19.61 39.86 1.23
C GLU A 528 20.87 40.33 0.47
N ALA A 529 21.85 39.45 0.28
CA ALA A 529 23.05 39.76 -0.49
C ALA A 529 22.73 40.13 -1.94
N LEU A 530 21.80 39.40 -2.58
CA LEU A 530 21.37 39.67 -3.95
C LEU A 530 20.65 41.02 -4.06
N SER A 531 19.77 41.35 -3.11
CA SER A 531 19.09 42.64 -3.07
C SER A 531 20.08 43.79 -2.88
N GLY A 532 21.07 43.64 -2.01
CA GLY A 532 22.16 44.60 -1.84
C GLY A 532 22.94 44.84 -3.14
N LYS A 533 23.28 43.77 -3.88
CA LYS A 533 23.97 43.88 -5.17
C LYS A 533 23.13 44.57 -6.24
N PHE A 534 21.83 44.31 -6.31
CA PHE A 534 20.93 45.03 -7.22
C PHE A 534 20.88 46.53 -6.92
N GLN A 535 20.82 46.91 -5.64
CA GLN A 535 20.84 48.32 -5.23
C GLN A 535 22.16 49.00 -5.59
N GLU A 536 23.29 48.32 -5.39
CA GLU A 536 24.61 48.82 -5.78
C GLU A 536 24.68 49.08 -7.30
N ILE A 537 24.16 48.16 -8.12
CA ILE A 537 24.10 48.30 -9.58
C ILE A 537 23.20 49.47 -10.00
N GLU A 538 22.01 49.62 -9.40
CA GLU A 538 21.12 50.76 -9.69
C GLU A 538 21.80 52.10 -9.35
N SER A 539 22.46 52.19 -8.20
CA SER A 539 23.18 53.39 -7.78
C SER A 539 24.36 53.71 -8.70
N ALA A 540 25.13 52.70 -9.10
CA ALA A 540 26.25 52.87 -10.03
C ALA A 540 25.76 53.37 -11.41
N ASN A 541 24.71 52.75 -11.95
CA ASN A 541 24.10 53.17 -13.22
C ASN A 541 23.57 54.60 -13.16
N ARG A 542 22.95 54.99 -12.04
CA ARG A 542 22.48 56.36 -11.84
C ARG A 542 23.63 57.36 -11.80
N THR A 543 24.69 57.05 -11.06
CA THR A 543 25.89 57.89 -10.95
C THR A 543 26.54 58.09 -12.32
N ILE A 544 26.65 57.01 -13.12
CA ILE A 544 27.17 57.09 -14.49
C ILE A 544 26.31 58.03 -15.33
N ARG A 545 24.97 57.85 -15.34
CA ARG A 545 24.05 58.71 -16.11
C ARG A 545 24.13 60.17 -15.71
N GLU A 546 24.11 60.47 -14.40
CA GLU A 546 24.22 61.84 -13.89
C GLU A 546 25.57 62.48 -14.28
N SER A 547 26.66 61.70 -14.27
CA SER A 547 27.98 62.18 -14.71
C SER A 547 28.05 62.44 -16.22
N GLU A 548 27.42 61.60 -17.04
CA GLU A 548 27.35 61.75 -18.50
C GLU A 548 26.53 62.98 -18.88
N GLU A 549 25.35 63.18 -18.27
CA GLU A 549 24.50 64.35 -18.49
C GLU A 549 25.20 65.65 -18.08
N LYS A 550 25.91 65.65 -16.95
CA LYS A 550 26.69 66.80 -16.49
C LYS A 550 27.83 67.13 -17.46
N TYR A 551 28.57 66.12 -17.92
CA TYR A 551 29.63 66.30 -18.92
C TYR A 551 29.07 66.87 -20.22
N ARG A 552 27.99 66.27 -20.74
CA ARG A 552 27.32 66.70 -21.98
C ARG A 552 26.83 68.15 -21.88
N THR A 553 26.20 68.51 -20.75
CA THR A 553 25.72 69.88 -20.51
C THR A 553 26.87 70.89 -20.48
N LEU A 554 27.95 70.60 -19.75
CA LEU A 554 29.12 71.49 -19.68
C LEU A 554 29.80 71.66 -21.04
N PHE A 555 29.90 70.58 -21.82
CA PHE A 555 30.50 70.61 -23.14
C PHE A 555 29.64 71.41 -24.13
N GLU A 556 28.34 71.10 -24.24
CA GLU A 556 27.43 71.74 -25.22
C GLU A 556 27.08 73.19 -24.89
N GLN A 557 26.99 73.57 -23.61
CA GLN A 557 26.57 74.92 -23.19
C GLN A 557 27.73 75.90 -22.93
N SER A 558 28.98 75.45 -23.01
CA SER A 558 30.14 76.34 -22.84
C SER A 558 30.16 77.43 -23.91
N LYS A 559 30.40 78.67 -23.48
CA LYS A 559 30.52 79.85 -24.36
C LYS A 559 31.93 80.00 -24.95
N ASP A 560 32.93 79.44 -24.30
CA ASP A 560 34.24 79.23 -24.92
C ASP A 560 34.18 77.97 -25.78
N VAL A 561 34.95 77.96 -26.86
CA VAL A 561 35.13 76.77 -27.69
C VAL A 561 35.80 75.72 -26.82
N VAL A 562 35.22 74.53 -26.72
CA VAL A 562 35.85 73.35 -26.10
C VAL A 562 36.11 72.37 -27.21
N PHE A 563 37.36 71.94 -27.36
CA PHE A 563 37.76 71.05 -28.43
C PHE A 563 38.65 69.92 -27.92
N ILE A 564 38.63 68.85 -28.69
CA ILE A 564 39.56 67.74 -28.62
C ILE A 564 40.10 67.57 -30.04
N SER A 565 41.42 67.55 -30.20
CA SER A 565 42.07 67.33 -31.49
C SER A 565 43.14 66.25 -31.42
N SER A 566 43.37 65.57 -32.54
CA SER A 566 44.44 64.61 -32.69
C SER A 566 45.78 65.32 -32.88
N ARG A 567 46.87 64.57 -32.66
CA ARG A 567 48.24 65.03 -32.92
C ARG A 567 48.44 65.57 -34.34
N GLU A 568 47.78 64.96 -35.31
CA GLU A 568 47.91 65.29 -36.74
C GLU A 568 47.23 66.61 -37.10
N GLY A 569 46.44 67.20 -36.19
CA GLY A 569 45.73 68.44 -36.44
C GLY A 569 44.32 68.24 -36.99
N ARG A 570 43.59 67.22 -36.53
CA ARG A 570 42.16 67.06 -36.82
C ARG A 570 41.34 67.21 -35.56
N PHE A 571 40.15 67.79 -35.63
CA PHE A 571 39.24 67.75 -34.48
C PHE A 571 38.66 66.33 -34.32
N LEU A 572 38.72 65.80 -33.10
CA LEU A 572 38.01 64.59 -32.68
C LEU A 572 36.64 64.95 -32.10
N ASP A 573 36.56 66.07 -31.39
CA ASP A 573 35.32 66.63 -30.88
C ASP A 573 35.44 68.16 -30.76
N ILE A 574 34.34 68.89 -30.95
CA ILE A 574 34.25 70.33 -30.73
C ILE A 574 32.82 70.70 -30.36
N ASN A 575 32.66 71.61 -29.41
CA ASN A 575 31.36 72.06 -28.95
C ASN A 575 30.73 73.11 -29.91
N PRO A 576 29.42 73.43 -29.75
CA PRO A 576 28.73 74.37 -30.63
C PRO A 576 29.37 75.77 -30.73
N ALA A 577 30.01 76.25 -29.66
CA ALA A 577 30.72 77.54 -29.69
C ALA A 577 31.84 77.57 -30.73
N GLY A 578 32.50 76.44 -31.01
CA GLY A 578 33.50 76.35 -32.09
C GLY A 578 32.88 76.49 -33.48
N ILE A 579 31.72 75.88 -33.68
CA ILE A 579 30.97 75.96 -34.95
C ILE A 579 30.58 77.41 -35.23
N GLU A 580 30.06 78.09 -34.20
CA GLU A 580 29.67 79.51 -34.26
C GLU A 580 30.88 80.43 -34.49
N LEU A 581 31.98 80.23 -33.75
CA LEU A 581 33.18 81.07 -33.85
C LEU A 581 33.80 81.06 -35.25
N PHE A 582 33.94 79.87 -35.84
CA PHE A 582 34.63 79.69 -37.11
C PHE A 582 33.70 79.78 -38.33
N GLY A 583 32.38 79.85 -38.13
CA GLY A 583 31.39 80.10 -39.18
C GLY A 583 31.09 78.90 -40.09
N TYR A 584 31.17 77.68 -39.56
CA TYR A 584 30.91 76.45 -40.32
C TYR A 584 29.47 75.94 -40.16
N ALA A 585 28.97 75.16 -41.13
CA ALA A 585 27.57 74.77 -41.17
C ALA A 585 27.22 73.63 -40.20
N SER A 586 28.21 72.79 -39.85
CA SER A 586 28.00 71.70 -38.89
C SER A 586 29.32 71.26 -38.24
N LYS A 587 29.18 70.54 -37.13
CA LYS A 587 30.30 69.85 -36.46
C LYS A 587 31.01 68.88 -37.40
N ASP A 588 30.26 68.11 -38.20
CA ASP A 588 30.82 67.14 -39.14
C ASP A 588 31.68 67.78 -40.22
N GLU A 589 31.39 69.03 -40.60
CA GLU A 589 32.25 69.80 -41.50
C GLU A 589 33.57 70.12 -40.79
N MET A 590 33.52 70.60 -39.54
CA MET A 590 34.70 70.91 -38.72
C MET A 590 35.58 69.70 -38.40
N LEU A 591 35.00 68.54 -38.12
CA LEU A 591 35.76 67.30 -37.84
C LEU A 591 36.56 66.79 -39.05
N LYS A 592 36.23 67.23 -40.27
CA LYS A 592 36.93 66.84 -41.51
C LYS A 592 38.06 67.79 -41.91
N MET A 593 38.21 68.91 -41.21
CA MET A 593 39.23 69.93 -41.52
C MET A 593 40.62 69.49 -41.12
N ASP A 594 41.59 70.05 -41.82
CA ASP A 594 42.99 70.04 -41.43
C ASP A 594 43.31 71.35 -40.71
N ILE A 595 43.29 71.32 -39.38
CA ILE A 595 43.48 72.49 -38.51
C ILE A 595 44.65 73.38 -38.94
N PRO A 596 45.88 72.87 -39.21
CA PRO A 596 46.99 73.69 -39.71
C PRO A 596 46.68 74.54 -40.94
N GLU A 597 46.07 73.94 -41.95
CA GLU A 597 45.90 74.56 -43.27
C GLU A 597 44.64 75.40 -43.30
N ASP A 598 43.57 74.94 -42.64
CA ASP A 598 42.24 75.49 -42.76
C ASP A 598 41.93 76.57 -41.72
N LEU A 599 42.58 76.56 -40.55
CA LEU A 599 42.28 77.51 -39.47
C LEU A 599 43.40 78.48 -39.12
N TYR A 600 44.67 78.19 -39.37
CA TYR A 600 45.74 79.13 -39.02
C TYR A 600 45.97 80.12 -40.17
N LEU A 601 46.03 81.41 -39.85
CA LEU A 601 46.37 82.45 -40.83
C LEU A 601 47.89 82.49 -41.09
N ASN A 602 48.69 82.20 -40.06
CA ASN A 602 50.14 82.08 -40.13
C ASN A 602 50.60 80.70 -39.65
N ALA A 603 51.29 79.95 -40.51
CA ALA A 603 51.81 78.62 -40.18
C ALA A 603 52.86 78.65 -39.05
N GLU A 604 53.52 79.78 -38.83
CA GLU A 604 54.50 79.96 -37.75
C GLU A 604 53.85 79.96 -36.36
N ASP A 605 52.63 80.51 -36.23
CA ASP A 605 51.89 80.51 -34.96
C ASP A 605 51.54 79.08 -34.51
N ARG A 606 51.18 78.21 -35.46
CA ARG A 606 50.96 76.79 -35.16
C ARG A 606 52.25 76.08 -34.74
N ARG A 607 53.37 76.35 -35.42
CA ARG A 607 54.66 75.73 -35.08
C ARG A 607 55.06 76.09 -33.65
N ARG A 608 54.92 77.37 -33.28
CA ARG A 608 55.17 77.85 -31.91
C ARG A 608 54.24 77.21 -30.89
N LEU A 609 52.97 76.98 -31.24
CA LEU A 609 52.02 76.28 -30.36
C LEU A 609 52.44 74.82 -30.12
N ILE A 610 52.79 74.09 -31.19
CA ILE A 610 53.27 72.70 -31.12
C ILE A 610 54.57 72.59 -30.33
N ASP A 611 55.52 73.50 -30.53
CA ASP A 611 56.78 73.53 -29.78
C ASP A 611 56.52 73.78 -28.28
N ASN A 612 55.57 74.66 -27.94
CA ASN A 612 55.19 74.88 -26.53
C ASN A 612 54.53 73.63 -25.91
N TYR A 613 53.67 72.90 -26.65
CA TYR A 613 53.16 71.61 -26.19
C TYR A 613 54.30 70.62 -25.92
N GLY A 614 55.28 70.53 -26.82
CA GLY A 614 56.42 69.62 -26.70
C GLY A 614 57.35 69.94 -25.53
N GLN A 615 57.49 71.21 -25.16
CA GLN A 615 58.36 71.64 -24.05
C GLN A 615 57.68 71.60 -22.68
N LYS A 616 56.38 71.94 -22.60
CA LYS A 616 55.68 72.18 -21.34
C LYS A 616 54.53 71.21 -21.05
N GLY A 617 54.07 70.44 -22.04
CA GLY A 617 52.89 69.56 -21.92
C GLY A 617 51.54 70.28 -21.86
N TYR A 618 51.53 71.61 -21.90
CA TYR A 618 50.34 72.44 -21.98
C TYR A 618 50.67 73.82 -22.57
N VAL A 619 49.63 74.50 -23.03
CA VAL A 619 49.66 75.92 -23.38
C VAL A 619 48.55 76.63 -22.60
N LYS A 620 48.81 77.86 -22.20
CA LYS A 620 47.84 78.69 -21.49
C LYS A 620 47.81 80.07 -22.14
N ASP A 621 46.62 80.52 -22.47
CA ASP A 621 46.32 81.83 -23.06
C ASP A 621 47.26 82.15 -24.25
N PHE A 622 47.55 81.12 -25.07
CA PHE A 622 48.43 81.26 -26.21
C PHE A 622 47.68 81.93 -27.36
N GLU A 623 48.07 83.15 -27.67
CA GLU A 623 47.43 83.99 -28.67
C GLU A 623 47.81 83.55 -30.09
N VAL A 624 46.79 83.31 -30.92
CA VAL A 624 46.93 82.93 -32.33
C VAL A 624 45.92 83.71 -33.16
N VAL A 625 46.34 84.14 -34.35
CA VAL A 625 45.40 84.62 -35.36
C VAL A 625 45.00 83.46 -36.26
N MET A 626 43.72 83.11 -36.19
CA MET A 626 43.07 82.11 -37.03
C MET A 626 42.23 82.77 -38.12
N LYS A 627 41.78 81.99 -39.10
CA LYS A 627 40.85 82.41 -40.13
C LYS A 627 39.53 81.66 -39.99
N LYS A 628 38.43 82.39 -40.17
CA LYS A 628 37.09 81.81 -40.31
C LYS A 628 36.91 81.23 -41.72
N LYS A 629 35.81 80.51 -41.94
CA LYS A 629 35.45 79.94 -43.26
C LYS A 629 35.41 80.98 -44.39
N ASP A 630 34.97 82.19 -44.10
CA ASP A 630 34.87 83.32 -45.05
C ASP A 630 36.21 84.06 -45.26
N GLY A 631 37.28 83.63 -44.57
CA GLY A 631 38.60 84.25 -44.62
C GLY A 631 38.80 85.41 -43.65
N GLU A 632 37.79 85.80 -42.84
CA GLU A 632 37.94 86.85 -41.84
C GLU A 632 38.93 86.40 -40.74
N PRO A 633 39.93 87.23 -40.36
CA PRO A 633 40.84 86.90 -39.27
C PRO A 633 40.14 87.01 -37.91
N VAL A 634 40.35 86.00 -37.07
CA VAL A 634 39.86 85.92 -35.69
C VAL A 634 41.04 85.67 -34.74
N THR A 635 41.22 86.53 -33.74
CA THR A 635 42.27 86.35 -32.73
C THR A 635 41.73 85.54 -31.58
N VAL A 636 42.33 84.36 -31.34
CA VAL A 636 41.90 83.43 -30.28
C VAL A 636 43.01 83.20 -29.27
N LEU A 637 42.63 83.06 -28.00
CA LEU A 637 43.50 82.54 -26.94
C LEU A 637 43.25 81.05 -26.77
N ILE A 638 44.29 80.25 -26.97
CA ILE A 638 44.23 78.79 -26.80
C ILE A 638 44.81 78.42 -25.44
N THR A 639 44.03 77.69 -24.66
CA THR A 639 44.49 77.01 -23.45
C THR A 639 44.20 75.52 -23.61
N ALA A 640 45.24 74.69 -23.70
CA ALA A 640 45.05 73.26 -23.88
C ALA A 640 46.15 72.44 -23.20
N THR A 641 45.81 71.21 -22.86
CA THR A 641 46.72 70.22 -22.28
C THR A 641 46.89 69.05 -23.23
N VAL A 642 48.07 68.42 -23.14
CA VAL A 642 48.40 67.23 -23.91
C VAL A 642 47.99 65.99 -23.13
N GLU A 643 47.36 65.04 -23.82
CA GLU A 643 47.08 63.69 -23.31
C GLU A 643 47.98 62.68 -24.03
N HIS A 644 48.58 61.78 -23.25
CA HIS A 644 49.54 60.79 -23.73
C HIS A 644 48.90 59.42 -23.91
N ASP A 645 49.39 58.66 -24.88
CA ASP A 645 49.03 57.24 -25.04
C ASP A 645 49.81 56.34 -24.06
N GLU A 646 49.47 55.04 -24.02
CA GLU A 646 50.16 54.04 -23.18
C GLU A 646 51.67 53.91 -23.51
N ALA A 647 52.13 54.39 -24.66
CA ALA A 647 53.52 54.38 -25.10
C ALA A 647 54.28 55.70 -24.79
N GLY A 648 53.62 56.65 -24.12
CA GLY A 648 54.20 57.96 -23.76
C GLY A 648 54.26 58.97 -24.91
N GLY A 649 53.68 58.64 -26.07
CA GLY A 649 53.52 59.55 -27.20
C GLY A 649 52.36 60.53 -26.97
N ILE A 650 52.35 61.65 -27.71
CA ILE A 650 51.21 62.58 -27.70
C ILE A 650 50.05 61.93 -28.47
N SER A 651 48.94 61.65 -27.79
CA SER A 651 47.74 61.06 -28.38
C SER A 651 46.77 62.14 -28.88
N MET A 652 46.42 63.08 -28.00
CA MET A 652 45.44 64.12 -28.30
C MET A 652 45.69 65.39 -27.49
N PHE A 653 45.11 66.49 -27.96
CA PHE A 653 45.05 67.77 -27.28
C PHE A 653 43.62 68.04 -26.84
N ARG A 654 43.45 68.48 -25.61
CA ARG A 654 42.16 68.91 -25.09
C ARG A 654 42.28 70.32 -24.55
N GLY A 655 41.43 71.22 -25.02
CA GLY A 655 41.55 72.60 -24.62
C GLY A 655 40.33 73.44 -24.94
N THR A 656 40.50 74.73 -24.67
CA THR A 656 39.53 75.76 -24.97
C THR A 656 40.12 76.85 -25.85
N MET A 657 39.29 77.43 -26.71
CA MET A 657 39.63 78.65 -27.45
C MET A 657 38.65 79.76 -27.06
N ARG A 658 39.17 80.95 -26.80
CA ARG A 658 38.38 82.14 -26.51
C ARG A 658 38.66 83.23 -27.55
N ASP A 659 37.60 83.78 -28.14
CA ASP A 659 37.71 84.92 -29.05
C ASP A 659 38.05 86.20 -28.28
N VAL A 660 39.14 86.87 -28.67
CA VAL A 660 39.58 88.15 -28.11
C VAL A 660 39.69 89.23 -29.19
N THR A 661 39.13 89.00 -30.38
CA THR A 661 39.23 89.90 -31.54
C THR A 661 38.72 91.31 -31.23
N GLN A 662 37.54 91.42 -30.61
CA GLN A 662 37.00 92.73 -30.23
C GLN A 662 37.84 93.40 -29.15
N LEU A 663 38.27 92.65 -28.13
CA LEU A 663 39.10 93.17 -27.05
C LEU A 663 40.40 93.78 -27.59
N LYS A 664 41.07 93.09 -28.52
CA LYS A 664 42.29 93.57 -29.17
C LYS A 664 42.06 94.79 -30.07
N LYS A 665 40.95 94.83 -30.82
CA LYS A 665 40.57 96.01 -31.61
C LYS A 665 40.38 97.25 -30.70
N LEU A 666 39.74 97.08 -29.54
CA LEU A 666 39.61 98.17 -28.56
C LEU A 666 40.95 98.59 -27.94
N GLU A 667 41.83 97.65 -27.58
CA GLU A 667 43.18 97.97 -27.08
C GLU A 667 44.01 98.76 -28.09
N GLN A 668 43.97 98.38 -29.37
CA GLN A 668 44.67 99.11 -30.42
C GLN A 668 44.13 100.53 -30.62
N LEU A 669 42.80 100.71 -30.59
CA LEU A 669 42.17 102.03 -30.66
C LEU A 669 42.60 102.93 -29.50
N LEU A 670 42.67 102.39 -28.28
CA LEU A 670 43.15 103.12 -27.10
C LEU A 670 44.62 103.52 -27.23
N LEU A 671 45.49 102.61 -27.68
CA LEU A 671 46.91 102.90 -27.92
C LEU A 671 47.10 103.99 -28.99
N GLN A 672 46.24 104.00 -30.01
CA GLN A 672 46.29 105.00 -31.08
C GLN A 672 45.81 106.38 -30.61
N ALA A 673 44.78 106.43 -29.76
CA ALA A 673 44.31 107.67 -29.12
C ALA A 673 45.40 108.27 -28.20
N GLN A 674 46.08 107.45 -27.40
CA GLN A 674 47.20 107.89 -26.55
C GLN A 674 48.40 108.41 -27.37
N LYS A 675 48.70 107.79 -28.51
CA LYS A 675 49.74 108.30 -29.43
C LYS A 675 49.36 109.65 -30.04
N MET A 676 48.09 109.87 -30.38
CA MET A 676 47.61 111.15 -30.92
C MET A 676 47.66 112.27 -29.88
N GLU A 677 47.37 111.96 -28.62
CA GLU A 677 47.50 112.88 -27.48
C GLU A 677 48.96 113.32 -27.26
N ALA A 678 49.91 112.37 -27.31
CA ALA A 678 51.34 112.65 -27.19
C ALA A 678 51.90 113.50 -28.35
N VAL A 679 51.40 113.34 -29.57
CA VAL A 679 51.76 114.18 -30.73
C VAL A 679 51.16 115.58 -30.62
N GLY A 680 49.94 115.70 -30.06
CA GLY A 680 49.31 117.00 -29.77
C GLY A 680 50.07 117.85 -28.74
N GLN A 681 50.66 117.23 -27.72
CA GLN A 681 51.48 117.93 -26.73
C GLN A 681 52.85 118.39 -27.29
N LEU A 682 53.46 117.64 -28.22
CA LEU A 682 54.72 118.02 -28.87
C LEU A 682 54.56 119.15 -29.89
N ALA A 683 53.40 119.28 -30.55
CA ALA A 683 53.11 120.39 -31.46
C ALA A 683 52.87 121.74 -30.74
N GLY A 684 52.39 121.71 -29.48
CA GLY A 684 52.21 122.91 -28.66
C GLY A 684 53.51 123.50 -28.10
N GLY A 685 54.58 122.70 -27.99
CA GLY A 685 55.88 123.11 -27.44
C GLY A 685 56.84 123.78 -28.44
N VAL A 686 56.49 123.87 -29.73
CA VAL A 686 57.31 124.50 -30.79
C VAL A 686 56.72 125.84 -31.27
N ALA A 687 55.56 126.24 -30.72
CA ALA A 687 54.90 127.53 -31.00
C ALA A 687 55.01 128.55 -29.85
N HIS A 688 55.95 128.34 -28.92
CA HIS A 688 56.31 129.28 -27.86
C HIS A 688 57.83 129.30 -27.70
#